data_AF-A0A285ZNP9-F1
#
_entry.id   AF-A0A285ZNP9-F1
#
_cell.length_a   1.000
_cell.length_b   1.000
_cell.length_c   1.000
_cell.angle_alpha   90.00
_cell.angle_beta   90.00
_cell.angle_gamma   90.00
#
_symmetry.space_group_name_H-M   'P 1'
#
loop_
_entity.id
_entity.type
_entity.pdbx_description
1 polymer ?
#
loop_
_entity_poly.entity_id
_entity_poly.type
_entity_poly.pdbx_seq_one_letter_code
_entity_poly.pdbx_strand_id
1 'polypeptide(L)'
;MIDDYILQKDRNIINSYLKKNEFPPKEKYIDFSWNPTLFFAKIILASQNHTALTETAIHTEIVEYNQAKGTNVSLDYLLNRFWLRNVLGQIKISGAVLRLFLDDKIVEIPKEIKDDELVENFLFMEFLVKKYKYEDSRTCEISSEVFDSIYIGFKNFYPQMSELDTLLQEYSITKEEDKYVFVLWRLELKVDKGFLSSYILYSLFQIRDSSQDAKSLKEWLIATKFIFCPEAFESLSEWHKERFIKTALELLKNEYDLEDGRENEKFLLNEDLSFCSFYSAKDIILRNGLSDYTIESKEPFVQWLKFFSNRERGVDLLDFSIREDCVKLLQSLLIYAIKNPRVINVLDLFENKSYLLYQTIFYLIRFNPTHLLAFIDDKRYGLFFFCSFIILCEDSFKKKFADEHIPFKLVDKYTILFCEKNLICKENYHDASLLLVFLIEGMYNSKWPFLYRNVYEKVCSSPIFKKPTKSCVAAALDCFEKNAKDIWTQRIWQIKISEFKYLFFFYIKAESFEKKQCFDLIKTLYENSVLKNEKFNYWREWNEIDSFEWGVFFNQLYELDELKVFCLDIFNYLNFDESESDFDKKYSGPKKLRLHLKLLCTVYSEWRKYESNEKAERLEECIVIILQNCFVNKIESKKIAIFDLLYESNLGFDFSTELFPQVIDVLKSFSEPNRKKVLLAMSKGDDLRLMTKTYNLMDDEEDQRFLKGLMDFSTDVEKSISFFDDYISFLQDLYNSHINNEFADKLFEKLDSSIKNRAKGLIIAPFVLNAQILKLYSLFWHNNQMGLLEYKSPYKDPDGRYKDGLISLENERYFLLTRMYMKNGKNEEAQKNVKKIRCQDSDYFALKYKSFALYISVFYSKNSCNYAELLKQCDSLIRVTKNKMGENKKISYEGLQYLYYAKASLLEKIGDCDKLYQFYNSVENNYHTKLDFAKPVATCLLNKGRNIEAFKVCNAIRPSEKEKTEYEKLKKSIPAEDEISRLASSYREIICLSKEDRFKVLPDVVCKHRENVGSFVIHSIYFCLEKILRKIKTLKLLPEDNKTDLIQITLEAYLKTLNYENDKDQPHRGLSSSKKQAGELDFVLDFDTYSVVFEAVRCDSFNQNVRKHILKIFHYDSSKRIFVNLLYYEGNNSDFLNHWEIITQKTSNNSDVVYPHNFKCLSCKDISNEFGNASIKVLKNTHENELEFYHIFVNLSYAD
;
A
#
# COMPACT_ATOMS: atom_id res chain seq x y z
N MET A 1 -12.20 22.01 -21.31
CA MET A 1 -13.56 21.68 -20.86
C MET A 1 -14.01 20.39 -21.51
N ILE A 2 -14.51 19.45 -20.70
CA ILE A 2 -15.09 18.17 -21.15
C ILE A 2 -16.21 18.45 -22.16
N ASP A 3 -16.32 17.59 -23.17
CA ASP A 3 -17.41 17.63 -24.15
C ASP A 3 -18.79 17.55 -23.45
N ASP A 4 -19.64 18.54 -23.69
CA ASP A 4 -21.00 18.64 -23.13
C ASP A 4 -21.83 17.39 -23.45
N TYR A 5 -21.57 16.72 -24.59
CA TYR A 5 -22.22 15.46 -24.94
C TYR A 5 -21.92 14.32 -23.94
N ILE A 6 -20.67 14.24 -23.45
CA ILE A 6 -20.25 13.22 -22.46
C ILE A 6 -20.91 13.51 -21.11
N LEU A 7 -20.96 14.79 -20.71
CA LEU A 7 -21.60 15.22 -19.48
C LEU A 7 -23.11 14.97 -19.52
N GLN A 8 -23.79 15.29 -20.61
CA GLN A 8 -25.23 15.09 -20.78
C GLN A 8 -25.64 13.61 -20.68
N LYS A 9 -24.82 12.69 -21.21
CA LYS A 9 -25.08 11.24 -21.12
C LYS A 9 -25.05 10.72 -19.68
N ASP A 10 -24.11 11.21 -18.87
CA ASP A 10 -23.97 10.80 -17.47
C ASP A 10 -24.81 11.64 -16.51
N ARG A 11 -25.30 12.81 -16.95
CA ARG A 11 -26.05 13.78 -16.15
C ARG A 11 -27.24 13.16 -15.45
N ASN A 12 -27.99 12.30 -16.13
CA ASN A 12 -29.16 11.64 -15.56
C ASN A 12 -28.78 10.68 -14.41
N ILE A 13 -27.68 9.96 -14.55
CA ILE A 13 -27.17 9.04 -13.53
C ILE A 13 -26.64 9.85 -12.34
N ILE A 14 -25.77 10.83 -12.59
CA ILE A 14 -25.18 11.64 -11.52
C ILE A 14 -26.26 12.43 -10.77
N ASN A 15 -27.22 13.03 -11.47
CA ASN A 15 -28.33 13.75 -10.85
C ASN A 15 -29.28 12.81 -10.08
N SER A 16 -29.51 11.57 -10.52
CA SER A 16 -30.32 10.61 -9.74
C SER A 16 -29.61 10.15 -8.46
N TYR A 17 -28.27 10.17 -8.45
CA TYR A 17 -27.44 9.72 -7.34
C TYR A 17 -27.13 10.80 -6.30
N LEU A 18 -26.83 12.03 -6.74
CA LEU A 18 -26.34 13.13 -5.89
C LEU A 18 -27.44 14.09 -5.39
N LYS A 19 -28.71 13.84 -5.68
CA LYS A 19 -29.83 14.71 -5.29
C LYS A 19 -30.02 14.79 -3.76
N LYS A 20 -29.60 15.91 -3.18
CA LYS A 20 -30.15 16.48 -1.95
C LYS A 20 -31.21 17.50 -2.39
N ASN A 21 -32.48 17.16 -2.19
CA ASN A 21 -33.68 17.95 -2.49
C ASN A 21 -34.07 17.94 -3.98
N GLU A 22 -34.90 16.97 -4.33
CA GLU A 22 -35.95 17.28 -5.30
C GLU A 22 -36.79 18.39 -4.67
N PHE A 23 -36.74 19.60 -5.26
CA PHE A 23 -37.94 20.43 -5.19
C PHE A 23 -39.09 19.55 -5.72
N PRO A 24 -40.27 19.62 -5.09
CA PRO A 24 -41.42 18.85 -5.55
C PRO A 24 -41.55 19.04 -7.06
N PRO A 25 -41.97 18.00 -7.81
CA PRO A 25 -42.25 18.17 -9.23
C PRO A 25 -43.07 19.45 -9.36
N LYS A 26 -42.69 20.36 -10.27
CA LYS A 26 -43.52 21.50 -10.67
C LYS A 26 -44.83 20.90 -11.19
N GLU A 27 -45.73 20.53 -10.30
CA GLU A 27 -47.11 20.27 -10.60
C GLU A 27 -47.62 21.57 -11.17
N LYS A 28 -47.82 21.54 -12.50
CA LYS A 28 -48.44 22.55 -13.36
C LYS A 28 -48.87 23.80 -12.57
N TYR A 29 -47.96 24.78 -12.46
CA TYR A 29 -48.39 26.14 -12.26
C TYR A 29 -49.03 26.57 -13.57
N ILE A 30 -50.35 26.57 -13.57
CA ILE A 30 -51.09 26.93 -14.75
C ILE A 30 -51.14 28.45 -14.82
N ASP A 31 -50.32 29.01 -15.69
CA ASP A 31 -50.34 30.41 -16.08
C ASP A 31 -51.64 30.67 -16.88
N PHE A 32 -52.78 30.68 -16.19
CA PHE A 32 -54.08 30.91 -16.81
C PHE A 32 -54.36 32.41 -16.96
N SER A 33 -54.60 32.82 -18.21
CA SER A 33 -55.46 33.93 -18.67
C SER A 33 -54.99 35.41 -18.62
N TRP A 34 -53.98 35.85 -17.87
CA TRP A 34 -53.57 37.29 -17.90
C TRP A 34 -52.09 37.64 -17.61
N ASN A 35 -51.15 36.67 -17.66
CA ASN A 35 -49.70 36.85 -17.41
C ASN A 35 -49.37 37.66 -16.13
N PRO A 36 -49.72 37.14 -14.93
CA PRO A 36 -49.45 37.77 -13.63
C PRO A 36 -47.97 38.08 -13.41
N THR A 37 -47.08 37.27 -13.97
CA THR A 37 -45.63 37.48 -13.91
C THR A 37 -45.22 38.85 -14.45
N LEU A 38 -45.75 39.26 -15.60
CA LEU A 38 -45.45 40.56 -16.19
C LEU A 38 -46.04 41.72 -15.36
N PHE A 39 -47.22 41.53 -14.77
CA PHE A 39 -47.86 42.52 -13.89
C PHE A 39 -47.01 42.80 -12.65
N PHE A 40 -46.60 41.74 -11.94
CA PHE A 40 -45.76 41.88 -10.75
C PHE A 40 -44.36 42.41 -11.09
N ALA A 41 -43.80 42.12 -12.27
CA ALA A 41 -42.54 42.72 -12.70
C ALA A 41 -42.64 44.26 -12.76
N LYS A 42 -43.73 44.80 -13.31
CA LYS A 42 -43.96 46.25 -13.38
C LYS A 42 -44.19 46.88 -12.01
N ILE A 43 -44.97 46.22 -11.14
CA ILE A 43 -45.20 46.70 -9.77
C ILE A 43 -43.89 46.75 -8.99
N ILE A 44 -43.10 45.67 -9.05
CA ILE A 44 -41.82 45.61 -8.34
C ILE A 44 -40.94 46.76 -8.81
N LEU A 45 -40.73 46.94 -10.13
CA LEU A 45 -39.93 48.06 -10.66
C LEU A 45 -40.43 49.46 -10.27
N ALA A 46 -41.74 49.62 -10.06
CA ALA A 46 -42.35 50.90 -9.67
C ALA A 46 -42.44 51.14 -8.15
N SER A 47 -42.07 50.14 -7.33
CA SER A 47 -42.13 50.22 -5.86
C SER A 47 -40.95 51.01 -5.25
N GLN A 48 -41.11 51.49 -4.02
CA GLN A 48 -40.15 52.36 -3.31
C GLN A 48 -39.12 51.59 -2.47
N ASN A 49 -39.24 50.27 -2.30
CA ASN A 49 -38.36 49.47 -1.42
C ASN A 49 -37.00 49.09 -2.03
N HIS A 50 -36.58 49.78 -3.10
CA HIS A 50 -35.30 49.55 -3.80
C HIS A 50 -34.12 50.34 -3.25
N THR A 51 -34.26 51.01 -2.11
CA THR A 51 -33.16 51.83 -1.57
C THR A 51 -32.08 50.94 -0.98
N ALA A 52 -31.16 50.48 -1.83
CA ALA A 52 -29.87 49.99 -1.37
C ALA A 52 -29.20 51.08 -0.52
N LEU A 53 -28.64 50.68 0.62
CA LEU A 53 -27.84 51.57 1.43
C LEU A 53 -26.63 51.98 0.59
N THR A 54 -26.53 53.25 0.23
CA THR A 54 -25.37 53.79 -0.47
C THR A 54 -24.42 54.42 0.54
N GLU A 55 -23.18 54.64 0.12
CA GLU A 55 -22.20 55.37 0.94
C GLU A 55 -22.74 56.74 1.37
N THR A 56 -23.40 57.44 0.44
CA THR A 56 -24.06 58.72 0.72
C THR A 56 -25.18 58.59 1.74
N ALA A 57 -26.04 57.57 1.61
CA ALA A 57 -27.12 57.35 2.56
C ALA A 57 -26.58 57.07 3.97
N ILE A 58 -25.58 56.21 4.10
CA ILE A 58 -24.96 55.91 5.39
C ILE A 58 -24.21 57.12 5.96
N HIS A 59 -23.54 57.90 5.12
CA HIS A 59 -22.90 59.13 5.57
C HIS A 59 -23.94 60.11 6.15
N THR A 60 -25.11 60.24 5.52
CA THR A 60 -26.22 61.03 6.08
C THR A 60 -26.66 60.48 7.44
N GLU A 61 -26.84 59.16 7.57
CA GLU A 61 -27.19 58.52 8.84
C GLU A 61 -26.15 58.77 9.94
N ILE A 62 -24.85 58.69 9.61
CA ILE A 62 -23.76 58.96 10.54
C ILE A 62 -23.79 60.41 11.01
N VAL A 63 -23.98 61.37 10.09
CA VAL A 63 -24.05 62.80 10.42
C VAL A 63 -25.24 63.08 11.34
N GLU A 64 -26.42 62.56 11.02
CA GLU A 64 -27.62 62.72 11.85
C GLU A 64 -27.45 62.07 13.23
N TYR A 65 -26.88 60.86 13.29
CA TYR A 65 -26.63 60.15 14.54
C TYR A 65 -25.62 60.90 15.42
N ASN A 66 -24.50 61.33 14.85
CA ASN A 66 -23.47 62.10 15.57
C ASN A 66 -24.02 63.43 16.10
N GLN A 67 -24.84 64.13 15.32
CA GLN A 67 -25.51 65.36 15.77
C GLN A 67 -26.51 65.11 16.90
N ALA A 68 -27.29 64.02 16.81
CA ALA A 68 -28.32 63.69 17.80
C ALA A 68 -27.77 63.12 19.12
N LYS A 69 -26.61 62.46 19.07
CA LYS A 69 -26.03 61.72 20.22
C LYS A 69 -24.74 62.31 20.77
N GLY A 70 -24.11 63.25 20.06
CA GLY A 70 -22.83 63.85 20.48
C GLY A 70 -21.64 62.92 20.35
N THR A 71 -21.70 61.97 19.40
CA THR A 71 -20.67 60.94 19.13
C THR A 71 -19.77 61.33 17.96
N ASN A 72 -18.68 60.60 17.73
CA ASN A 72 -17.75 60.80 16.61
C ASN A 72 -17.56 59.54 15.75
N VAL A 73 -18.67 58.91 15.36
CA VAL A 73 -18.66 57.73 14.48
C VAL A 73 -18.16 58.11 13.09
N SER A 74 -17.28 57.30 12.51
CA SER A 74 -16.69 57.53 11.18
C SER A 74 -16.97 56.36 10.24
N LEU A 75 -17.39 56.66 9.02
CA LEU A 75 -17.61 55.64 7.99
C LEU A 75 -16.31 54.91 7.65
N ASP A 76 -15.19 55.64 7.56
CA ASP A 76 -13.87 55.06 7.29
C ASP A 76 -13.46 54.08 8.38
N TYR A 77 -13.77 54.39 9.65
CA TYR A 77 -13.53 53.48 10.77
C TYR A 77 -14.32 52.18 10.60
N LEU A 78 -15.63 52.29 10.34
CA LEU A 78 -16.52 51.15 10.19
C LEU A 78 -16.17 50.27 8.98
N LEU A 79 -15.72 50.87 7.88
CA LEU A 79 -15.26 50.17 6.67
C LEU A 79 -13.88 49.51 6.90
N ASN A 80 -12.92 50.21 7.52
CA ASN A 80 -11.59 49.67 7.82
C ASN A 80 -11.63 48.54 8.85
N ARG A 81 -12.59 48.56 9.77
CA ARG A 81 -12.86 47.46 10.72
C ARG A 81 -13.74 46.37 10.14
N PHE A 82 -14.18 46.48 8.89
CA PHE A 82 -15.07 45.54 8.20
C PHE A 82 -16.44 45.33 8.85
N TRP A 83 -16.89 46.28 9.68
CA TRP A 83 -18.24 46.25 10.25
C TRP A 83 -19.28 46.58 9.19
N LEU A 84 -18.93 47.52 8.30
CA LEU A 84 -19.62 47.81 7.06
C LEU A 84 -18.76 47.39 5.87
N ARG A 85 -19.39 47.10 4.73
CA ARG A 85 -18.72 46.68 3.49
C ARG A 85 -19.38 47.31 2.29
N ASN A 86 -18.59 47.87 1.38
CA ASN A 86 -19.08 48.38 0.11
C ASN A 86 -18.98 47.27 -0.95
N VAL A 87 -20.11 46.74 -1.41
CA VAL A 87 -20.20 45.67 -2.41
C VAL A 87 -21.11 46.13 -3.54
N LEU A 88 -20.57 46.19 -4.76
CA LEU A 88 -21.20 46.69 -5.97
C LEU A 88 -21.78 48.11 -5.80
N GLY A 89 -21.20 48.92 -4.91
CA GLY A 89 -21.69 50.27 -4.59
C GLY A 89 -22.78 50.32 -3.53
N GLN A 90 -23.06 49.19 -2.85
CA GLN A 90 -24.01 49.09 -1.74
C GLN A 90 -23.25 48.87 -0.43
N ILE A 91 -23.58 49.63 0.61
CA ILE A 91 -23.08 49.44 1.96
C ILE A 91 -23.90 48.37 2.65
N LYS A 92 -23.26 47.26 2.98
CA LYS A 92 -23.85 46.13 3.69
C LYS A 92 -23.20 45.96 5.04
N ILE A 93 -23.97 45.52 6.02
CA ILE A 93 -23.45 45.27 7.36
C ILE A 93 -22.92 43.83 7.42
N SER A 94 -21.79 43.63 8.09
CA SER A 94 -21.17 42.31 8.26
C SER A 94 -22.05 41.35 9.05
N GLY A 95 -22.25 40.11 8.59
CA GLY A 95 -23.13 39.13 9.23
C GLY A 95 -22.66 38.63 10.57
N ALA A 96 -21.36 38.69 10.83
CA ALA A 96 -20.82 38.54 12.18
C ALA A 96 -21.41 39.60 13.10
N VAL A 97 -21.37 40.87 12.66
CA VAL A 97 -21.92 42.02 13.38
C VAL A 97 -23.45 41.94 13.45
N LEU A 98 -24.11 41.52 12.37
CA LEU A 98 -25.55 41.24 12.35
C LEU A 98 -25.97 40.28 13.47
N ARG A 99 -25.33 39.12 13.53
CA ARG A 99 -25.71 38.04 14.45
C ARG A 99 -25.58 38.48 15.91
N LEU A 100 -24.62 39.37 16.22
CA LEU A 100 -24.49 39.97 17.56
C LEU A 100 -25.75 40.74 17.99
N PHE A 101 -26.50 41.31 17.04
CA PHE A 101 -27.66 42.16 17.33
C PHE A 101 -29.03 41.50 17.04
N LEU A 102 -29.06 40.31 16.40
CA LEU A 102 -30.30 39.56 16.12
C LEU A 102 -30.71 38.59 17.21
N ASP A 103 -29.80 38.14 18.06
CA ASP A 103 -30.17 37.28 19.21
C ASP A 103 -30.95 38.12 20.22
N ASP A 104 -32.15 37.68 20.63
CA ASP A 104 -33.05 38.37 21.57
C ASP A 104 -32.44 38.62 22.98
N LYS A 105 -31.18 38.20 23.20
CA LYS A 105 -30.40 38.52 24.39
C LYS A 105 -29.69 39.84 24.17
N ILE A 106 -30.16 40.90 24.84
CA ILE A 106 -29.51 42.21 24.87
C ILE A 106 -28.02 42.01 25.16
N VAL A 107 -27.16 42.31 24.19
CA VAL A 107 -25.71 42.36 24.38
C VAL A 107 -25.42 43.65 25.16
N GLU A 108 -25.36 43.56 26.48
CA GLU A 108 -24.92 44.69 27.30
C GLU A 108 -23.40 44.90 27.12
N ILE A 109 -23.01 46.10 26.69
CA ILE A 109 -21.61 46.51 26.64
C ILE A 109 -21.05 46.46 28.07
N PRO A 110 -19.94 45.75 28.32
CA PRO A 110 -19.34 45.66 29.64
C PRO A 110 -18.92 47.04 30.16
N LYS A 111 -19.24 47.33 31.42
CA LYS A 111 -18.77 48.56 32.11
C LYS A 111 -17.24 48.69 32.19
N GLU A 112 -16.52 47.63 31.83
CA GLU A 112 -15.06 47.54 31.85
C GLU A 112 -14.38 48.07 30.57
N ILE A 113 -15.10 48.25 29.46
CA ILE A 113 -14.56 48.84 28.22
C ILE A 113 -14.40 50.35 28.43
N LYS A 114 -13.16 50.85 28.29
CA LYS A 114 -12.81 52.27 28.43
C LYS A 114 -12.54 52.97 27.08
N ASP A 115 -12.77 52.27 25.98
CA ASP A 115 -12.59 52.81 24.63
C ASP A 115 -13.92 53.40 24.15
N ASP A 116 -14.06 54.72 24.30
CA ASP A 116 -15.28 55.46 23.96
C ASP A 116 -15.57 55.39 22.45
N GLU A 117 -14.55 55.40 21.59
CA GLU A 117 -14.71 55.29 20.13
C GLU A 117 -15.31 53.93 19.75
N LEU A 118 -14.83 52.84 20.35
CA LEU A 118 -15.37 51.50 20.11
C LEU A 118 -16.84 51.36 20.56
N VAL A 119 -17.18 51.93 21.71
CA VAL A 119 -18.55 51.92 22.27
C VAL A 119 -19.51 52.70 21.37
N GLU A 120 -19.12 53.90 20.94
CA GLU A 120 -19.94 54.74 20.05
C GLU A 120 -20.19 54.07 18.70
N ASN A 121 -19.15 53.51 18.09
CA ASN A 121 -19.28 52.77 16.83
C ASN A 121 -20.22 51.55 17.02
N PHE A 122 -20.14 50.83 18.15
CA PHE A 122 -20.99 49.65 18.40
C PHE A 122 -22.47 50.02 18.57
N LEU A 123 -22.77 51.10 19.29
CA LEU A 123 -24.12 51.64 19.45
C LEU A 123 -24.69 52.17 18.13
N PHE A 124 -23.85 52.73 17.26
CA PHE A 124 -24.27 53.11 15.91
C PHE A 124 -24.61 51.88 15.05
N MET A 125 -23.83 50.81 15.14
CA MET A 125 -24.17 49.55 14.46
C MET A 125 -25.49 49.00 14.95
N GLU A 126 -25.77 49.01 16.25
CA GLU A 126 -27.07 48.61 16.81
C GLU A 126 -28.21 49.49 16.26
N PHE A 127 -28.00 50.81 16.16
CA PHE A 127 -28.95 51.73 15.55
C PHE A 127 -29.22 51.40 14.08
N LEU A 128 -28.18 51.20 13.27
CA LEU A 128 -28.34 50.80 11.87
C LEU A 128 -29.07 49.47 11.76
N VAL A 129 -28.70 48.46 12.56
CA VAL A 129 -29.37 47.16 12.63
C VAL A 129 -30.85 47.35 12.93
N LYS A 130 -31.23 48.18 13.91
CA LYS A 130 -32.63 48.39 14.31
C LYS A 130 -33.44 49.22 13.32
N LYS A 131 -32.86 50.29 12.78
CA LYS A 131 -33.51 51.20 11.82
C LYS A 131 -33.79 50.50 10.50
N TYR A 132 -32.83 49.73 10.03
CA TYR A 132 -32.96 48.97 8.80
C TYR A 132 -33.43 47.52 9.02
N LYS A 133 -33.64 47.13 10.30
CA LYS A 133 -34.12 45.84 10.85
C LYS A 133 -33.74 44.59 10.04
N TYR A 134 -32.53 44.68 9.48
CA TYR A 134 -31.95 43.93 8.38
C TYR A 134 -32.92 43.49 7.29
N GLU A 135 -32.86 44.15 6.13
CA GLU A 135 -32.71 43.49 4.83
C GLU A 135 -33.72 42.37 4.46
N ASP A 136 -34.83 42.33 5.18
CA ASP A 136 -35.99 41.45 5.14
C ASP A 136 -37.26 42.30 5.07
N SER A 137 -37.20 43.46 4.39
CA SER A 137 -38.39 44.00 3.73
C SER A 137 -38.74 43.05 2.59
N ARG A 138 -39.22 41.88 2.99
CA ARG A 138 -40.11 41.05 2.20
C ARG A 138 -41.27 41.89 1.71
N THR A 139 -41.59 43.00 2.36
CA THR A 139 -42.56 43.97 1.90
C THR A 139 -42.03 44.79 0.72
N CYS A 140 -42.87 45.06 -0.25
CA CYS A 140 -42.72 46.06 -1.30
C CYS A 140 -43.85 47.07 -1.14
N GLU A 141 -43.52 48.35 -1.26
CA GLU A 141 -44.46 49.45 -1.10
C GLU A 141 -44.54 50.26 -2.40
N ILE A 142 -45.73 50.58 -2.85
CA ILE A 142 -45.97 51.35 -4.08
C ILE A 142 -47.14 52.28 -3.87
N SER A 143 -47.03 53.54 -4.32
CA SER A 143 -48.11 54.51 -4.12
C SER A 143 -49.39 54.03 -4.79
N SER A 144 -50.53 54.36 -4.18
CA SER A 144 -51.83 53.93 -4.69
C SER A 144 -52.06 54.42 -6.12
N GLU A 145 -51.64 55.66 -6.43
CA GLU A 145 -51.73 56.23 -7.78
C GLU A 145 -50.99 55.39 -8.83
N VAL A 146 -49.75 54.99 -8.54
CA VAL A 146 -48.92 54.24 -9.49
C VAL A 146 -49.40 52.81 -9.61
N PHE A 147 -49.79 52.17 -8.51
CA PHE A 147 -50.35 50.82 -8.54
C PHE A 147 -51.66 50.76 -9.32
N ASP A 148 -52.60 51.67 -9.03
CA ASP A 148 -53.91 51.72 -9.69
C ASP A 148 -53.75 52.01 -11.19
N SER A 149 -52.81 52.89 -11.57
CA SER A 149 -52.46 53.14 -12.97
C SER A 149 -51.93 51.89 -13.69
N ILE A 150 -51.00 51.16 -13.06
CA ILE A 150 -50.47 49.90 -13.61
C ILE A 150 -51.60 48.86 -13.73
N TYR A 151 -52.46 48.74 -12.71
CA TYR A 151 -53.60 47.82 -12.71
C TYR A 151 -54.60 48.13 -13.83
N ILE A 152 -55.05 49.38 -13.96
CA ILE A 152 -55.98 49.80 -15.02
C ILE A 152 -55.38 49.54 -16.39
N GLY A 153 -54.10 49.92 -16.58
CA GLY A 153 -53.37 49.64 -17.81
C GLY A 153 -53.36 48.14 -18.13
N PHE A 154 -53.05 47.30 -17.15
CA PHE A 154 -53.02 45.85 -17.32
C PHE A 154 -54.41 45.24 -17.61
N LYS A 155 -55.44 45.63 -16.85
CA LYS A 155 -56.82 45.17 -17.02
C LYS A 155 -57.38 45.51 -18.41
N ASN A 156 -56.98 46.65 -18.99
CA ASN A 156 -57.34 47.02 -20.35
C ASN A 156 -56.73 46.07 -21.40
N PHE A 157 -55.48 45.64 -21.20
CA PHE A 157 -54.81 44.69 -22.09
C PHE A 157 -55.23 43.24 -21.84
N TYR A 158 -55.57 42.89 -20.61
CA TYR A 158 -56.01 41.56 -20.19
C TYR A 158 -57.39 41.64 -19.52
N PRO A 159 -58.49 41.69 -20.30
CA PRO A 159 -59.84 41.87 -19.75
C PRO A 159 -60.26 40.79 -18.76
N GLN A 160 -59.68 39.59 -18.86
CA GLN A 160 -59.92 38.42 -18.00
C GLN A 160 -59.21 38.48 -16.64
N MET A 161 -58.42 39.52 -16.37
CA MET A 161 -57.74 39.72 -15.08
C MET A 161 -58.74 39.87 -13.93
N SER A 162 -58.45 39.32 -12.75
CA SER A 162 -59.33 39.42 -11.58
C SER A 162 -59.62 40.88 -11.19
N GLU A 163 -60.79 41.11 -10.60
CA GLU A 163 -61.11 42.41 -9.99
C GLU A 163 -60.10 42.75 -8.88
N LEU A 164 -59.87 44.04 -8.66
CA LEU A 164 -58.80 44.54 -7.79
C LEU A 164 -58.85 43.90 -6.39
N ASP A 165 -60.02 43.85 -5.76
CA ASP A 165 -60.18 43.28 -4.41
C ASP A 165 -59.80 41.80 -4.35
N THR A 166 -60.15 41.02 -5.38
CA THR A 166 -59.77 39.61 -5.49
C THR A 166 -58.25 39.46 -5.64
N LEU A 167 -57.63 40.30 -6.45
CA LEU A 167 -56.17 40.32 -6.63
C LEU A 167 -55.44 40.67 -5.32
N LEU A 168 -55.92 41.68 -4.59
CA LEU A 168 -55.36 42.06 -3.30
C LEU A 168 -55.42 40.91 -2.29
N GLN A 169 -56.56 40.22 -2.23
CA GLN A 169 -56.75 39.07 -1.34
C GLN A 169 -55.88 37.87 -1.75
N GLU A 170 -55.85 37.52 -3.04
CA GLU A 170 -55.08 36.39 -3.56
C GLU A 170 -53.59 36.54 -3.26
N TYR A 171 -53.02 37.73 -3.44
CA TYR A 171 -51.59 37.95 -3.25
C TYR A 171 -51.21 38.54 -1.89
N SER A 172 -52.18 38.63 -0.97
CA SER A 172 -51.99 39.23 0.37
C SER A 172 -51.38 40.64 0.31
N ILE A 173 -51.92 41.46 -0.61
CA ILE A 173 -51.55 42.87 -0.76
C ILE A 173 -52.46 43.68 0.15
N THR A 174 -51.88 44.43 1.07
CA THR A 174 -52.59 45.31 2.00
C THR A 174 -52.61 46.72 1.42
N LYS A 175 -53.77 47.38 1.43
CA LYS A 175 -53.88 48.81 1.12
C LYS A 175 -53.74 49.62 2.40
N GLU A 176 -52.78 50.53 2.43
CA GLU A 176 -52.64 51.60 3.43
C GLU A 176 -53.13 52.93 2.82
N GLU A 177 -53.24 54.01 3.62
CA GLU A 177 -53.95 55.25 3.21
C GLU A 177 -53.52 55.83 1.86
N ASP A 178 -52.23 55.77 1.52
CA ASP A 178 -51.66 56.32 0.28
C ASP A 178 -50.85 55.30 -0.56
N LYS A 179 -50.77 54.03 -0.14
CA LYS A 179 -49.90 53.02 -0.76
C LYS A 179 -50.42 51.58 -0.64
N TYR A 180 -49.94 50.70 -1.50
CA TYR A 180 -50.11 49.26 -1.39
C TYR A 180 -48.83 48.60 -0.88
N VAL A 181 -48.98 47.68 0.06
CA VAL A 181 -47.90 46.94 0.71
C VAL A 181 -48.11 45.44 0.47
N PHE A 182 -47.15 44.77 -0.15
CA PHE A 182 -47.23 43.33 -0.42
C PHE A 182 -45.93 42.62 -0.14
N VAL A 183 -45.98 41.30 0.01
CA VAL A 183 -44.87 40.52 0.55
C VAL A 183 -44.25 39.61 -0.54
N LEU A 184 -43.05 39.92 -1.02
CA LEU A 184 -42.29 39.26 -2.09
C LEU A 184 -42.20 37.74 -1.95
N TRP A 185 -41.81 37.19 -0.78
CA TRP A 185 -41.74 35.73 -0.60
C TRP A 185 -43.11 35.04 -0.66
N ARG A 186 -44.22 35.76 -0.47
CA ARG A 186 -45.57 35.21 -0.67
C ARG A 186 -45.95 35.16 -2.16
N LEU A 187 -45.35 36.01 -2.99
CA LEU A 187 -45.48 35.93 -4.45
C LEU A 187 -44.81 34.66 -5.00
N GLU A 188 -43.74 34.19 -4.34
CA GLU A 188 -42.96 33.00 -4.74
C GLU A 188 -43.78 31.72 -4.89
N LEU A 189 -44.88 31.59 -4.14
CA LEU A 189 -45.74 30.41 -4.18
C LEU A 189 -46.75 30.45 -5.32
N LYS A 190 -46.91 31.60 -6.00
CA LYS A 190 -48.00 31.87 -6.94
C LYS A 190 -47.55 32.37 -8.32
N VAL A 191 -46.28 32.78 -8.50
CA VAL A 191 -45.73 33.32 -9.75
C VAL A 191 -44.41 32.61 -10.07
N ASP A 192 -44.12 32.34 -11.35
CA ASP A 192 -42.84 31.73 -11.74
C ASP A 192 -41.68 32.72 -11.59
N LYS A 193 -40.78 32.42 -10.64
CA LYS A 193 -39.62 33.23 -10.29
C LYS A 193 -38.69 33.49 -11.47
N GLY A 194 -38.51 32.49 -12.34
CA GLY A 194 -37.64 32.56 -13.50
C GLY A 194 -38.16 33.60 -14.48
N PHE A 195 -39.43 33.49 -14.85
CA PHE A 195 -40.05 34.48 -15.74
C PHE A 195 -40.14 35.87 -15.08
N LEU A 196 -40.44 35.96 -13.79
CA LEU A 196 -40.54 37.25 -13.08
C LEU A 196 -39.20 38.01 -13.08
N SER A 197 -38.13 37.33 -12.66
CA SER A 197 -36.78 37.88 -12.69
C SER A 197 -36.34 38.27 -14.11
N SER A 198 -36.73 37.46 -15.11
CA SER A 198 -36.44 37.71 -16.53
C SER A 198 -37.13 38.95 -17.07
N TYR A 199 -38.43 39.14 -16.77
CA TYR A 199 -39.17 40.31 -17.22
C TYR A 199 -38.65 41.60 -16.59
N ILE A 200 -38.25 41.57 -15.32
CA ILE A 200 -37.61 42.71 -14.64
C ILE A 200 -36.30 43.05 -15.37
N LEU A 201 -35.43 42.06 -15.60
CA LEU A 201 -34.15 42.25 -16.28
C LEU A 201 -34.35 42.79 -17.71
N TYR A 202 -35.27 42.20 -18.46
CA TYR A 202 -35.60 42.62 -19.81
C TYR A 202 -36.10 44.06 -19.86
N SER A 203 -37.01 44.44 -18.95
CA SER A 203 -37.58 45.79 -18.89
C SER A 203 -36.50 46.84 -18.61
N LEU A 204 -35.55 46.53 -17.72
CA LEU A 204 -34.43 47.43 -17.42
C LEU A 204 -33.48 47.60 -18.62
N PHE A 205 -33.22 46.53 -19.38
CA PHE A 205 -32.34 46.57 -20.56
C PHE A 205 -33.00 47.19 -21.80
N GLN A 206 -34.34 47.10 -21.94
CA GLN A 206 -35.09 47.71 -23.03
C GLN A 206 -35.13 49.24 -22.95
N ILE A 207 -35.28 49.78 -21.75
CA ILE A 207 -35.52 51.22 -21.54
C ILE A 207 -34.21 52.02 -21.62
N ARG A 208 -33.05 51.35 -21.51
CA ARG A 208 -31.76 52.00 -21.23
C ARG A 208 -30.67 51.68 -22.26
N ASP A 209 -29.84 52.68 -22.53
CA ASP A 209 -28.63 52.54 -23.33
C ASP A 209 -27.59 51.65 -22.63
N SER A 210 -26.73 51.01 -23.42
CA SER A 210 -25.60 50.16 -23.03
C SER A 210 -24.66 50.81 -22.00
N SER A 211 -24.52 52.13 -22.01
CA SER A 211 -23.74 52.89 -21.02
C SER A 211 -24.30 52.79 -19.58
N GLN A 212 -25.55 52.36 -19.42
CA GLN A 212 -26.24 52.21 -18.14
C GLN A 212 -26.42 50.75 -17.72
N ASP A 213 -25.81 49.79 -18.42
CA ASP A 213 -26.01 48.35 -18.14
C ASP A 213 -25.56 47.98 -16.73
N ALA A 214 -24.45 48.56 -16.24
CA ALA A 214 -23.97 48.31 -14.89
C ALA A 214 -24.98 48.74 -13.82
N LYS A 215 -25.65 49.89 -14.04
CA LYS A 215 -26.72 50.38 -13.17
C LYS A 215 -27.95 49.47 -13.25
N SER A 216 -28.30 49.04 -14.45
CA SER A 216 -29.43 48.15 -14.71
C SER A 216 -29.27 46.79 -14.02
N LEU A 217 -28.06 46.21 -14.04
CA LEU A 217 -27.77 44.97 -13.31
C LEU A 217 -27.85 45.15 -11.79
N LYS A 218 -27.33 46.25 -11.25
CA LYS A 218 -27.43 46.53 -9.81
C LYS A 218 -28.88 46.68 -9.37
N GLU A 219 -29.70 47.41 -10.13
CA GLU A 219 -31.14 47.55 -9.88
C GLU A 219 -31.87 46.21 -9.99
N TRP A 220 -31.50 45.37 -10.95
CA TRP A 220 -32.05 44.02 -11.06
C TRP A 220 -31.73 43.15 -9.85
N LEU A 221 -30.48 43.18 -9.35
CA LEU A 221 -30.06 42.42 -8.16
C LEU A 221 -30.83 42.86 -6.90
N ILE A 222 -31.02 44.18 -6.74
CA ILE A 222 -31.84 44.76 -5.67
C ILE A 222 -33.30 44.31 -5.79
N ALA A 223 -33.91 44.52 -6.97
CA ALA A 223 -35.32 44.23 -7.21
C ALA A 223 -35.66 42.72 -7.13
N THR A 224 -34.66 41.86 -7.35
CA THR A 224 -34.86 40.40 -7.38
C THR A 224 -34.30 39.68 -6.17
N LYS A 225 -33.93 40.40 -5.09
CA LYS A 225 -33.27 39.83 -3.91
C LYS A 225 -33.82 38.46 -3.47
N PHE A 226 -35.15 38.32 -3.32
CA PHE A 226 -35.82 37.09 -2.86
C PHE A 226 -36.36 36.17 -3.98
N ILE A 227 -36.51 36.72 -5.19
CA ILE A 227 -37.10 36.03 -6.35
C ILE A 227 -36.06 35.74 -7.44
N PHE A 228 -34.78 35.87 -7.12
CA PHE A 228 -33.67 35.74 -8.06
C PHE A 228 -33.65 34.35 -8.70
N CYS A 229 -33.47 34.32 -10.02
CA CYS A 229 -33.27 33.10 -10.79
C CYS A 229 -32.04 33.29 -11.69
N PRO A 230 -30.97 32.50 -11.53
CA PRO A 230 -29.75 32.68 -12.32
C PRO A 230 -29.95 32.38 -13.81
N GLU A 231 -30.97 31.61 -14.19
CA GLU A 231 -31.35 31.35 -15.59
C GLU A 231 -32.14 32.49 -16.25
N ALA A 232 -32.49 33.55 -15.51
CA ALA A 232 -33.37 34.60 -16.01
C ALA A 232 -32.85 35.26 -17.29
N PHE A 233 -31.53 35.48 -17.38
CA PHE A 233 -30.91 36.07 -18.55
C PHE A 233 -31.05 35.21 -19.82
N GLU A 234 -31.32 33.90 -19.71
CA GLU A 234 -31.46 33.00 -20.87
C GLU A 234 -32.66 33.33 -21.75
N SER A 235 -33.66 34.02 -21.19
CA SER A 235 -34.86 34.43 -21.90
C SER A 235 -34.72 35.81 -22.57
N LEU A 236 -33.59 36.49 -22.39
CA LEU A 236 -33.24 37.68 -23.16
C LEU A 236 -32.99 37.33 -24.64
N SER A 237 -33.06 38.31 -25.54
CA SER A 237 -32.56 38.12 -26.91
C SER A 237 -31.03 38.01 -26.91
N GLU A 238 -30.42 37.37 -27.90
CA GLU A 238 -28.95 37.17 -27.97
C GLU A 238 -28.13 38.46 -27.76
N TRP A 239 -28.51 39.57 -28.40
CA TRP A 239 -27.88 40.88 -28.18
C TRP A 239 -27.91 41.36 -26.70
N HIS A 240 -29.03 41.15 -26.01
CA HIS A 240 -29.18 41.55 -24.61
C HIS A 240 -28.43 40.59 -23.67
N LYS A 241 -28.29 39.30 -24.05
CA LYS A 241 -27.43 38.36 -23.33
C LYS A 241 -25.98 38.77 -23.38
N GLU A 242 -25.47 39.16 -24.56
CA GLU A 242 -24.10 39.64 -24.71
C GLU A 242 -23.82 40.87 -23.84
N ARG A 243 -24.74 41.85 -23.83
CA ARG A 243 -24.69 43.01 -22.92
C ARG A 243 -24.64 42.58 -21.45
N PHE A 244 -25.59 41.74 -21.02
CA PHE A 244 -25.64 41.20 -19.66
C PHE A 244 -24.31 40.55 -19.26
N ILE A 245 -23.80 39.65 -20.10
CA ILE A 245 -22.56 38.91 -19.90
C ILE A 245 -21.38 39.85 -19.71
N LYS A 246 -21.19 40.78 -20.64
CA LYS A 246 -20.06 41.71 -20.63
C LYS A 246 -20.08 42.55 -19.36
N THR A 247 -21.23 43.13 -19.03
CA THR A 247 -21.39 43.98 -17.87
C THR A 247 -21.25 43.20 -16.56
N ALA A 248 -21.79 41.98 -16.46
CA ALA A 248 -21.65 41.15 -15.27
C ALA A 248 -20.18 40.78 -15.01
N LEU A 249 -19.42 40.44 -16.06
CA LEU A 249 -17.98 40.20 -15.98
C LEU A 249 -17.22 41.46 -15.50
N GLU A 250 -17.52 42.62 -16.08
CA GLU A 250 -16.89 43.89 -15.69
C GLU A 250 -17.19 44.26 -14.23
N LEU A 251 -18.43 44.06 -13.77
CA LEU A 251 -18.82 44.30 -12.38
C LEU A 251 -18.05 43.41 -11.40
N LEU A 252 -17.98 42.09 -11.68
CA LEU A 252 -17.24 41.17 -10.81
C LEU A 252 -15.73 41.41 -10.84
N LYS A 253 -15.18 41.76 -12.00
CA LYS A 253 -13.74 42.04 -12.16
C LYS A 253 -13.33 43.30 -11.38
N ASN A 254 -14.15 44.35 -11.41
CA ASN A 254 -13.84 45.63 -10.76
C ASN A 254 -14.30 45.71 -9.30
N GLU A 255 -14.89 44.65 -8.74
CA GLU A 255 -15.29 44.63 -7.33
C GLU A 255 -14.08 44.52 -6.40
N TYR A 256 -13.81 45.59 -5.66
CA TYR A 256 -12.66 45.76 -4.75
C TYR A 256 -12.80 44.98 -3.44
N ASP A 257 -14.03 44.68 -3.03
CA ASP A 257 -14.27 43.86 -1.84
C ASP A 257 -13.75 42.42 -1.99
N LEU A 258 -13.25 42.02 -3.16
CA LEU A 258 -12.83 40.67 -3.53
C LEU A 258 -11.30 40.46 -3.68
N GLU A 259 -10.45 41.44 -3.37
CA GLU A 259 -8.99 41.31 -3.53
C GLU A 259 -8.33 40.46 -2.41
N ASP A 260 -7.53 39.45 -2.80
CA ASP A 260 -6.83 38.50 -1.91
C ASP A 260 -5.86 39.21 -0.94
N GLY A 261 -6.20 39.20 0.36
CA GLY A 261 -5.39 39.78 1.45
C GLY A 261 -6.19 40.17 2.69
N ARG A 262 -7.43 40.65 2.51
CA ARG A 262 -8.35 41.04 3.60
C ARG A 262 -9.33 39.92 4.02
N GLU A 263 -9.35 38.79 3.30
CA GLU A 263 -10.30 37.70 3.52
C GLU A 263 -9.85 36.69 4.61
N ASN A 264 -8.55 36.50 4.78
CA ASN A 264 -8.03 35.55 5.78
C ASN A 264 -8.23 36.05 7.22
N GLU A 265 -8.08 37.36 7.46
CA GLU A 265 -8.45 38.03 8.73
C GLU A 265 -9.95 37.87 9.06
N LYS A 266 -10.76 37.60 8.03
CA LYS A 266 -12.22 37.54 8.08
C LYS A 266 -12.77 36.15 8.43
N PHE A 267 -12.02 35.09 8.08
CA PHE A 267 -12.34 33.71 8.44
C PHE A 267 -12.24 33.52 9.97
N LEU A 268 -11.22 34.12 10.59
CA LEU A 268 -10.98 34.07 12.04
C LEU A 268 -12.05 34.80 12.85
N LEU A 269 -12.53 35.96 12.40
CA LEU A 269 -13.65 36.66 13.02
C LEU A 269 -14.92 35.78 13.07
N ASN A 270 -15.20 35.01 12.01
CA ASN A 270 -16.35 34.10 11.95
C ASN A 270 -16.13 32.77 12.68
N GLU A 271 -14.92 32.20 12.68
CA GLU A 271 -14.60 30.99 13.47
C GLU A 271 -14.69 31.26 14.98
N ASP A 272 -14.11 32.37 15.47
CA ASP A 272 -14.17 32.70 16.90
C ASP A 272 -15.59 33.08 17.33
N LEU A 273 -16.33 33.86 16.54
CA LEU A 273 -17.73 34.21 16.87
C LEU A 273 -18.68 33.00 16.81
N SER A 274 -18.45 32.04 15.92
CA SER A 274 -19.27 30.82 15.83
C SER A 274 -18.95 29.80 16.93
N PHE A 275 -17.68 29.68 17.33
CA PHE A 275 -17.25 28.85 18.47
C PHE A 275 -17.72 29.45 19.81
N CYS A 276 -17.79 30.78 19.92
CA CYS A 276 -18.21 31.50 21.13
C CYS A 276 -19.73 31.70 21.28
N SER A 277 -20.56 31.05 20.46
CA SER A 277 -22.02 30.99 20.63
C SER A 277 -22.49 30.41 21.98
N PHE A 278 -21.58 29.97 22.85
CA PHE A 278 -21.86 29.53 24.22
C PHE A 278 -21.20 30.34 25.34
N TYR A 279 -20.19 31.17 25.08
CA TYR A 279 -19.51 31.97 26.12
C TYR A 279 -19.20 33.37 25.61
N SER A 280 -20.14 34.27 25.94
CA SER A 280 -20.17 35.73 25.83
C SER A 280 -19.23 36.39 24.80
N ALA A 281 -19.83 37.09 23.82
CA ALA A 281 -19.20 38.09 22.95
C ALA A 281 -18.26 39.10 23.67
N LYS A 282 -18.37 39.16 25.01
CA LYS A 282 -17.49 39.79 25.99
C LYS A 282 -15.99 39.52 25.79
N ASP A 283 -15.55 38.28 25.52
CA ASP A 283 -14.11 37.95 25.47
C ASP A 283 -13.42 38.28 24.13
N ILE A 284 -14.17 38.29 23.02
CA ILE A 284 -13.65 38.49 21.65
C ILE A 284 -13.27 39.95 21.39
N ILE A 285 -14.09 40.89 21.88
CA ILE A 285 -13.81 42.33 21.75
C ILE A 285 -12.65 42.75 22.68
N LEU A 286 -12.42 42.02 23.79
CA LEU A 286 -11.57 42.46 24.90
C LEU A 286 -10.13 41.93 24.92
N ARG A 287 -9.81 40.75 24.37
CA ARG A 287 -8.50 40.11 24.66
C ARG A 287 -7.37 40.36 23.67
N ASN A 288 -7.60 40.40 22.37
CA ASN A 288 -6.52 40.52 21.40
C ASN A 288 -6.90 41.56 20.37
N GLY A 289 -6.18 42.69 20.33
CA GLY A 289 -6.19 43.54 19.16
C GLY A 289 -6.03 42.66 17.91
N LEU A 290 -6.96 42.80 16.96
CA LEU A 290 -7.11 41.98 15.74
C LEU A 290 -5.90 42.10 14.79
N SER A 291 -4.67 41.81 15.22
CA SER A 291 -3.46 41.97 14.41
C SER A 291 -2.60 40.72 14.17
N ASP A 292 -2.74 39.63 14.94
CA ASP A 292 -1.78 38.51 14.85
C ASP A 292 -2.41 37.15 14.48
N TYR A 293 -3.44 37.14 13.63
CA TYR A 293 -4.04 35.90 13.14
C TYR A 293 -3.87 35.75 11.63
N THR A 294 -2.65 35.48 11.21
CA THR A 294 -2.34 35.08 9.84
C THR A 294 -2.67 33.61 9.65
N ILE A 295 -3.45 33.26 8.62
CA ILE A 295 -3.40 31.91 8.06
C ILE A 295 -1.94 31.70 7.62
N GLU A 296 -1.22 30.80 8.29
CA GLU A 296 0.21 30.59 8.04
C GLU A 296 0.49 30.11 6.59
N SER A 297 -0.50 29.49 5.93
CA SER A 297 -0.37 28.96 4.58
C SER A 297 -0.90 29.91 3.49
N LYS A 298 -0.02 30.29 2.56
CA LYS A 298 -0.35 31.06 1.34
C LYS A 298 -0.88 30.19 0.19
N GLU A 299 -0.97 28.86 0.36
CA GLU A 299 -1.35 27.91 -0.69
C GLU A 299 -2.89 27.87 -0.86
N PRO A 300 -3.46 28.30 -2.01
CA PRO A 300 -4.92 28.40 -2.18
C PRO A 300 -5.65 27.06 -2.03
N PHE A 301 -5.06 25.95 -2.47
CA PHE A 301 -5.69 24.63 -2.32
C PHE A 301 -5.80 24.20 -0.84
N VAL A 302 -4.78 24.49 -0.03
CA VAL A 302 -4.80 24.20 1.41
C VAL A 302 -5.86 25.06 2.11
N GLN A 303 -5.95 26.34 1.74
CA GLN A 303 -7.00 27.23 2.25
C GLN A 303 -8.40 26.73 1.90
N TRP A 304 -8.63 26.30 0.66
CA TRP A 304 -9.88 25.67 0.22
C TRP A 304 -10.20 24.39 1.02
N LEU A 305 -9.20 23.54 1.27
CA LEU A 305 -9.41 22.29 2.00
C LEU A 305 -9.78 22.55 3.47
N LYS A 306 -9.10 23.52 4.12
CA LYS A 306 -9.46 24.00 5.47
C LYS A 306 -10.87 24.60 5.49
N PHE A 307 -11.26 25.33 4.44
CA PHE A 307 -12.64 25.80 4.25
C PHE A 307 -13.65 24.63 4.18
N PHE A 308 -13.32 23.55 3.47
CA PHE A 308 -14.20 22.38 3.35
C PHE A 308 -14.34 21.56 4.63
N SER A 309 -13.25 21.32 5.36
CA SER A 309 -13.25 20.48 6.56
C SER A 309 -14.03 21.09 7.73
N ASN A 310 -14.04 22.42 7.83
CA ASN A 310 -14.77 23.16 8.87
C ASN A 310 -16.29 23.23 8.66
N ARG A 311 -16.80 22.80 7.50
CA ARG A 311 -18.23 22.77 7.15
C ARG A 311 -19.08 21.84 8.03
N GLU A 312 -18.48 20.76 8.58
CA GLU A 312 -19.21 19.85 9.49
C GLU A 312 -19.72 20.57 10.75
N ARG A 313 -19.20 21.78 11.07
CA ARG A 313 -19.58 22.57 12.25
C ARG A 313 -20.72 23.58 12.02
N GLY A 314 -21.33 23.64 10.83
CA GLY A 314 -22.48 24.51 10.57
C GLY A 314 -22.17 26.02 10.56
N VAL A 315 -20.87 26.38 10.50
CA VAL A 315 -20.46 27.78 10.35
C VAL A 315 -20.66 28.19 8.90
N ASP A 316 -21.70 28.99 8.64
CA ASP A 316 -21.80 29.79 7.41
C ASP A 316 -20.66 30.83 7.44
N LEU A 317 -19.45 30.38 7.11
CA LEU A 317 -18.20 31.16 7.19
C LEU A 317 -18.18 32.39 6.30
N LEU A 318 -19.09 32.44 5.33
CA LEU A 318 -19.22 33.52 4.41
C LEU A 318 -20.62 34.02 4.65
N ASP A 319 -20.70 35.23 5.16
CA ASP A 319 -21.97 35.90 5.28
C ASP A 319 -22.55 36.09 3.88
N PHE A 320 -23.26 35.06 3.43
CA PHE A 320 -23.80 34.92 2.09
C PHE A 320 -24.70 36.10 1.77
N SER A 321 -25.25 36.75 2.80
CA SER A 321 -26.06 37.95 2.70
C SER A 321 -25.30 39.17 2.14
N ILE A 322 -24.04 39.41 2.55
CA ILE A 322 -23.28 40.58 2.05
C ILE A 322 -22.95 40.43 0.56
N ARG A 323 -22.37 39.30 0.17
CA ARG A 323 -21.87 39.11 -1.21
C ARG A 323 -22.85 38.36 -2.11
N GLU A 324 -24.10 38.25 -1.68
CA GLU A 324 -25.16 37.52 -2.38
C GLU A 324 -25.24 37.96 -3.85
N ASP A 325 -25.16 39.26 -4.09
CA ASP A 325 -25.29 39.87 -5.42
C ASP A 325 -24.15 39.47 -6.37
N CYS A 326 -22.91 39.42 -5.86
CA CYS A 326 -21.77 38.93 -6.64
C CYS A 326 -21.92 37.43 -6.94
N VAL A 327 -22.38 36.65 -5.96
CA VAL A 327 -22.63 35.21 -6.14
C VAL A 327 -23.75 34.97 -7.16
N LYS A 328 -24.83 35.76 -7.13
CA LYS A 328 -25.94 35.74 -8.09
C LYS A 328 -25.47 36.00 -9.53
N LEU A 329 -24.66 37.04 -9.72
CA LEU A 329 -24.03 37.31 -11.03
C LEU A 329 -23.14 36.16 -11.48
N LEU A 330 -22.31 35.64 -10.58
CA LEU A 330 -21.40 34.52 -10.86
C LEU A 330 -22.18 33.26 -11.25
N GLN A 331 -23.28 32.93 -10.55
CA GLN A 331 -24.16 31.81 -10.88
C GLN A 331 -24.71 31.93 -12.30
N SER A 332 -25.19 33.11 -12.69
CA SER A 332 -25.72 33.36 -14.03
C SER A 332 -24.63 33.16 -15.10
N LEU A 333 -23.42 33.68 -14.86
CA LEU A 333 -22.27 33.52 -15.75
C LEU A 333 -21.80 32.06 -15.85
N LEU A 334 -21.80 31.31 -14.75
CA LEU A 334 -21.44 29.90 -14.72
C LEU A 334 -22.40 29.07 -15.58
N ILE A 335 -23.72 29.28 -15.43
CA ILE A 335 -24.74 28.60 -16.25
C ILE A 335 -24.48 28.86 -17.73
N TYR A 336 -24.18 30.11 -18.10
CA TYR A 336 -23.87 30.44 -19.48
C TYR A 336 -22.58 29.77 -19.98
N ALA A 337 -21.50 29.84 -19.20
CA ALA A 337 -20.21 29.30 -19.60
C ALA A 337 -20.21 27.77 -19.70
N ILE A 338 -21.01 27.10 -18.89
CA ILE A 338 -21.25 25.65 -19.02
C ILE A 338 -21.86 25.34 -20.39
N LYS A 339 -22.87 26.09 -20.83
CA LYS A 339 -23.55 25.89 -22.12
C LYS A 339 -22.71 26.37 -23.30
N ASN A 340 -21.86 27.38 -23.08
CA ASN A 340 -21.07 28.06 -24.10
C ASN A 340 -19.60 28.24 -23.67
N PRO A 341 -18.85 27.14 -23.45
CA PRO A 341 -17.51 27.18 -22.84
C PRO A 341 -16.46 27.89 -23.71
N ARG A 342 -16.76 28.15 -24.99
CA ARG A 342 -15.88 28.87 -25.93
C ARG A 342 -16.08 30.39 -25.89
N VAL A 343 -17.14 30.87 -25.24
CA VAL A 343 -17.55 32.28 -25.29
C VAL A 343 -17.12 33.04 -24.03
N ILE A 344 -17.13 32.38 -22.86
CA ILE A 344 -16.68 32.97 -21.60
C ILE A 344 -15.89 31.94 -20.81
N ASN A 345 -14.71 32.31 -20.34
CA ASN A 345 -14.00 31.57 -19.31
C ASN A 345 -14.21 32.24 -17.95
N VAL A 346 -15.21 31.80 -17.19
CA VAL A 346 -15.53 32.36 -15.87
C VAL A 346 -14.38 32.15 -14.88
N LEU A 347 -13.49 31.19 -15.16
CA LEU A 347 -12.33 30.89 -14.33
C LEU A 347 -11.33 32.05 -14.30
N ASP A 348 -11.30 32.91 -15.32
CA ASP A 348 -10.45 34.11 -15.35
C ASP A 348 -10.86 35.12 -14.25
N LEU A 349 -12.09 35.04 -13.72
CA LEU A 349 -12.53 35.87 -12.60
C LEU A 349 -11.90 35.46 -11.26
N PHE A 350 -11.35 34.24 -11.17
CA PHE A 350 -10.81 33.71 -9.92
C PHE A 350 -9.37 34.15 -9.66
N GLU A 351 -8.70 34.72 -10.66
CA GLU A 351 -7.34 35.22 -10.54
C GLU A 351 -7.31 36.40 -9.55
N ASN A 352 -6.60 36.23 -8.43
CA ASN A 352 -6.57 37.14 -7.26
C ASN A 352 -7.90 37.29 -6.49
N LYS A 353 -8.86 36.38 -6.73
CA LYS A 353 -10.19 36.36 -6.09
C LYS A 353 -10.59 34.93 -5.69
N SER A 354 -9.73 34.26 -4.93
CA SER A 354 -9.86 32.82 -4.58
C SER A 354 -11.22 32.46 -3.95
N TYR A 355 -11.86 33.39 -3.23
CA TYR A 355 -13.22 33.23 -2.72
C TYR A 355 -14.29 32.96 -3.78
N LEU A 356 -14.19 33.55 -4.97
CA LEU A 356 -15.17 33.33 -6.05
C LEU A 356 -15.12 31.87 -6.53
N LEU A 357 -13.94 31.26 -6.55
CA LEU A 357 -13.78 29.82 -6.83
C LEU A 357 -14.45 28.99 -5.73
N TYR A 358 -14.22 29.32 -4.46
CA TYR A 358 -14.79 28.56 -3.33
C TYR A 358 -16.31 28.64 -3.31
N GLN A 359 -16.88 29.81 -3.57
CA GLN A 359 -18.33 30.01 -3.71
C GLN A 359 -18.92 29.29 -4.92
N THR A 360 -18.22 29.32 -6.05
CA THR A 360 -18.59 28.57 -7.25
C THR A 360 -18.72 27.08 -6.92
N ILE A 361 -17.69 26.50 -6.31
CA ILE A 361 -17.67 25.09 -5.92
C ILE A 361 -18.82 24.80 -4.95
N PHE A 362 -19.01 25.63 -3.92
CA PHE A 362 -20.08 25.46 -2.94
C PHE A 362 -21.48 25.45 -3.59
N TYR A 363 -21.73 26.41 -4.49
CA TYR A 363 -22.96 26.49 -5.26
C TYR A 363 -23.17 25.24 -6.12
N LEU A 364 -22.16 24.84 -6.90
CA LEU A 364 -22.25 23.67 -7.78
C LEU A 364 -22.53 22.41 -6.97
N ILE A 365 -21.85 22.19 -5.85
CA ILE A 365 -22.12 21.06 -4.94
C ILE A 365 -23.60 21.02 -4.49
N ARG A 366 -24.19 22.18 -4.18
CA ARG A 366 -25.54 22.26 -3.60
C ARG A 366 -26.65 22.20 -4.64
N PHE A 367 -26.48 22.86 -5.77
CA PHE A 367 -27.55 23.10 -6.73
C PHE A 367 -27.33 22.37 -8.06
N ASN A 368 -26.09 22.10 -8.46
CA ASN A 368 -25.81 21.50 -9.77
C ASN A 368 -24.50 20.67 -9.80
N PRO A 369 -24.43 19.56 -9.03
CA PRO A 369 -23.18 18.87 -8.74
C PRO A 369 -22.50 18.23 -9.96
N THR A 370 -23.29 17.92 -11.00
CA THR A 370 -22.79 17.45 -12.30
C THR A 370 -21.82 18.42 -12.96
N HIS A 371 -21.96 19.71 -12.71
CA HIS A 371 -21.18 20.75 -13.37
C HIS A 371 -19.82 20.98 -12.72
N LEU A 372 -19.53 20.39 -11.55
CA LEU A 372 -18.15 20.31 -11.05
C LEU A 372 -17.25 19.63 -12.09
N LEU A 373 -17.77 18.59 -12.73
CA LEU A 373 -17.05 17.80 -13.73
C LEU A 373 -16.75 18.60 -15.00
N ALA A 374 -17.51 19.65 -15.31
CA ALA A 374 -17.28 20.47 -16.51
C ALA A 374 -15.93 21.20 -16.48
N PHE A 375 -15.40 21.45 -15.27
CA PHE A 375 -14.18 22.22 -15.04
C PHE A 375 -13.00 21.37 -14.56
N ILE A 376 -13.14 20.05 -14.42
CA ILE A 376 -12.04 19.22 -13.89
C ILE A 376 -10.85 19.17 -14.83
N ASP A 377 -11.00 19.46 -16.12
CA ASP A 377 -9.91 19.48 -17.10
C ASP A 377 -9.28 20.86 -17.28
N ASP A 378 -9.66 21.83 -16.44
CA ASP A 378 -8.99 23.12 -16.37
C ASP A 378 -7.61 23.00 -15.69
N LYS A 379 -6.60 23.60 -16.31
CA LYS A 379 -5.21 23.48 -15.86
C LYS A 379 -4.93 24.12 -14.50
N ARG A 380 -5.65 25.19 -14.12
CA ARG A 380 -5.37 25.96 -12.89
C ARG A 380 -6.27 25.51 -11.74
N TYR A 381 -7.54 25.22 -12.03
CA TYR A 381 -8.56 25.00 -11.01
C TYR A 381 -9.12 23.57 -11.02
N GLY A 382 -8.74 22.74 -11.99
CA GLY A 382 -9.24 21.38 -12.13
C GLY A 382 -9.06 20.53 -10.87
N LEU A 383 -7.95 20.72 -10.14
CA LEU A 383 -7.69 20.03 -8.86
C LEU A 383 -8.79 20.33 -7.82
N PHE A 384 -9.18 21.60 -7.68
CA PHE A 384 -10.22 22.02 -6.74
C PHE A 384 -11.56 21.36 -7.09
N PHE A 385 -11.95 21.41 -8.36
CA PHE A 385 -13.21 20.81 -8.82
C PHE A 385 -13.23 19.28 -8.68
N PHE A 386 -12.10 18.62 -8.96
CA PHE A 386 -11.99 17.17 -8.84
C PHE A 386 -12.03 16.71 -7.38
N CYS A 387 -11.25 17.33 -6.49
CA CYS A 387 -11.30 17.03 -5.06
C CYS A 387 -12.68 17.34 -4.46
N SER A 388 -13.31 18.44 -4.88
CA SER A 388 -14.71 18.77 -4.51
C SER A 388 -15.70 17.68 -4.90
N PHE A 389 -15.53 17.09 -6.09
CA PHE A 389 -16.36 15.99 -6.58
C PHE A 389 -16.17 14.71 -5.73
N ILE A 390 -14.93 14.40 -5.31
CA ILE A 390 -14.65 13.27 -4.41
C ILE A 390 -15.35 13.47 -3.05
N ILE A 391 -15.20 14.66 -2.45
CA ILE A 391 -15.84 15.00 -1.16
C ILE A 391 -17.37 14.89 -1.27
N LEU A 392 -17.96 15.39 -2.36
CA LEU A 392 -19.39 15.27 -2.61
C LEU A 392 -19.85 13.80 -2.73
N CYS A 393 -19.04 12.94 -3.36
CA CYS A 393 -19.32 11.51 -3.43
C CYS A 393 -19.33 10.90 -2.02
N GLU A 394 -18.33 11.19 -1.19
CA GLU A 394 -18.27 10.76 0.22
C GLU A 394 -19.53 11.16 1.01
N ASP A 395 -19.95 12.41 0.90
CA ASP A 395 -21.16 12.95 1.55
C ASP A 395 -22.45 12.24 1.10
N SER A 396 -22.48 11.78 -0.15
CA SER A 396 -23.62 11.06 -0.72
C SER A 396 -23.65 9.59 -0.29
N PHE A 397 -22.48 8.95 -0.17
CA PHE A 397 -22.36 7.60 0.41
C PHE A 397 -22.81 7.56 1.87
N LYS A 398 -22.64 8.64 2.65
CA LYS A 398 -23.18 8.76 4.01
C LYS A 398 -24.71 8.57 4.10
N LYS A 399 -25.45 8.72 2.99
CA LYS A 399 -26.92 8.71 2.94
C LYS A 399 -27.55 7.45 2.35
N LYS A 400 -26.79 6.54 1.74
CA LYS A 400 -27.27 5.30 1.10
C LYS A 400 -26.32 4.14 1.40
N PHE A 401 -26.82 2.90 1.46
CA PHE A 401 -25.99 1.71 1.71
C PHE A 401 -24.88 1.53 0.65
N ALA A 402 -23.74 0.98 1.04
CA ALA A 402 -22.50 0.88 0.27
C ALA A 402 -22.58 0.00 -1.01
N ASP A 403 -23.68 -0.72 -1.23
CA ASP A 403 -23.76 -1.83 -2.20
C ASP A 403 -24.11 -1.40 -3.65
N GLU A 404 -24.24 -0.12 -3.95
CA GLU A 404 -24.50 0.34 -5.32
C GLU A 404 -23.18 0.63 -6.06
N HIS A 405 -22.81 -0.22 -7.03
CA HIS A 405 -21.57 -0.13 -7.84
C HIS A 405 -21.47 1.10 -8.78
N ILE A 406 -22.52 1.92 -8.89
CA ILE A 406 -22.64 2.98 -9.89
C ILE A 406 -21.77 4.22 -9.57
N PRO A 407 -21.69 4.72 -8.33
CA PRO A 407 -20.83 5.86 -8.00
C PRO A 407 -19.34 5.57 -8.17
N PHE A 408 -18.88 4.34 -7.88
CA PHE A 408 -17.48 3.96 -8.11
C PHE A 408 -17.14 4.03 -9.60
N LYS A 409 -17.98 3.50 -10.50
CA LYS A 409 -17.74 3.59 -11.96
C LYS A 409 -17.65 5.04 -12.48
N LEU A 410 -18.40 5.96 -11.89
CA LEU A 410 -18.32 7.39 -12.22
C LEU A 410 -17.03 8.01 -11.69
N VAL A 411 -16.71 7.80 -10.41
CA VAL A 411 -15.45 8.25 -9.80
C VAL A 411 -14.26 7.74 -10.60
N ASP A 412 -14.30 6.47 -10.99
CA ASP A 412 -13.31 5.79 -11.81
C ASP A 412 -13.08 6.51 -13.15
N LYS A 413 -14.17 6.75 -13.89
CA LYS A 413 -14.16 7.42 -15.19
C LYS A 413 -13.55 8.81 -15.11
N TYR A 414 -14.01 9.62 -14.15
CA TYR A 414 -13.57 11.00 -14.02
C TYR A 414 -12.18 11.13 -13.38
N THR A 415 -11.74 10.14 -12.58
CA THR A 415 -10.34 10.04 -12.12
C THR A 415 -9.39 9.86 -13.28
N ILE A 416 -9.69 8.92 -14.19
CA ILE A 416 -8.86 8.68 -15.38
C ILE A 416 -8.78 9.94 -16.23
N LEU A 417 -9.93 10.56 -16.50
CA LEU A 417 -10.01 11.77 -17.31
C LEU A 417 -9.24 12.94 -16.67
N PHE A 418 -9.36 13.14 -15.35
CA PHE A 418 -8.58 14.14 -14.63
C PHE A 418 -7.08 13.89 -14.75
N CYS A 419 -6.63 12.64 -14.58
CA CYS A 419 -5.23 12.26 -14.71
C CYS A 419 -4.69 12.54 -16.12
N GLU A 420 -5.45 12.18 -17.16
CA GLU A 420 -5.06 12.38 -18.56
C GLU A 420 -4.95 13.85 -18.94
N LYS A 421 -5.84 14.70 -18.42
CA LYS A 421 -5.91 16.11 -18.81
C LYS A 421 -5.02 17.03 -17.98
N ASN A 422 -4.89 16.77 -16.67
CA ASN A 422 -4.26 17.70 -15.75
C ASN A 422 -2.96 17.20 -15.19
N LEU A 423 -2.78 15.88 -15.01
CA LEU A 423 -1.55 15.42 -14.40
C LEU A 423 -0.43 15.38 -15.44
N ILE A 424 -0.65 14.88 -16.66
CA ILE A 424 0.40 14.58 -17.68
C ILE A 424 1.43 15.72 -17.96
N CYS A 425 1.09 16.99 -17.74
CA CYS A 425 1.97 18.13 -17.99
C CYS A 425 3.00 18.35 -16.86
N LYS A 426 4.28 18.60 -17.23
CA LYS A 426 5.37 18.85 -16.26
C LYS A 426 5.16 20.05 -15.34
N GLU A 427 4.30 20.99 -15.74
CA GLU A 427 3.97 22.20 -14.97
C GLU A 427 3.09 21.90 -13.74
N ASN A 428 2.45 20.73 -13.69
CA ASN A 428 1.43 20.40 -12.70
C ASN A 428 1.90 19.43 -11.61
N TYR A 429 3.22 19.29 -11.40
CA TYR A 429 3.75 18.37 -10.39
C TYR A 429 3.36 18.76 -8.97
N HIS A 430 3.26 20.05 -8.66
CA HIS A 430 2.79 20.53 -7.35
C HIS A 430 1.36 20.10 -7.07
N ASP A 431 0.45 20.33 -8.02
CA ASP A 431 -0.96 19.92 -7.92
C ASP A 431 -1.11 18.39 -7.81
N ALA A 432 -0.27 17.65 -8.55
CA ALA A 432 -0.23 16.19 -8.48
C ALA A 432 0.17 15.72 -7.06
N SER A 433 1.14 16.39 -6.44
CA SER A 433 1.59 16.13 -5.07
C SER A 433 0.51 16.49 -4.04
N LEU A 434 -0.13 17.65 -4.17
CA LEU A 434 -1.26 18.06 -3.32
C LEU A 434 -2.43 17.07 -3.41
N LEU A 435 -2.75 16.56 -4.60
CA LEU A 435 -3.76 15.51 -4.78
C LEU A 435 -3.39 14.24 -4.01
N LEU A 436 -2.14 13.78 -4.09
CA LEU A 436 -1.71 12.60 -3.34
C LEU A 436 -1.79 12.81 -1.84
N VAL A 437 -1.40 13.98 -1.33
CA VAL A 437 -1.53 14.33 0.11
C VAL A 437 -3.00 14.25 0.53
N PHE A 438 -3.91 14.85 -0.26
CA PHE A 438 -5.36 14.81 -0.02
C PHE A 438 -5.93 13.38 -0.04
N LEU A 439 -5.54 12.56 -1.03
CA LEU A 439 -6.03 11.19 -1.14
C LEU A 439 -5.55 10.30 0.01
N ILE A 440 -4.28 10.44 0.41
CA ILE A 440 -3.73 9.71 1.55
C ILE A 440 -4.42 10.14 2.85
N GLU A 441 -4.67 11.44 3.04
CA GLU A 441 -5.45 11.92 4.20
C GLU A 441 -6.82 11.26 4.25
N GLY A 442 -7.53 11.23 3.13
CA GLY A 442 -8.83 10.57 3.03
C GLY A 442 -8.77 9.06 3.30
N MET A 443 -7.70 8.37 2.89
CA MET A 443 -7.55 6.93 3.19
C MET A 443 -7.53 6.62 4.70
N TYR A 444 -7.02 7.53 5.53
CA TYR A 444 -6.86 7.29 6.97
C TYR A 444 -7.89 8.04 7.84
N ASN A 445 -8.34 9.22 7.42
CA ASN A 445 -9.20 10.09 8.21
C ASN A 445 -10.64 10.21 7.68
N SER A 446 -10.95 9.69 6.49
CA SER A 446 -12.32 9.65 5.96
C SER A 446 -13.18 8.56 6.63
N LYS A 447 -14.50 8.76 6.60
CA LYS A 447 -15.49 7.71 6.92
C LYS A 447 -15.60 6.66 5.80
N TRP A 448 -15.08 6.95 4.61
CA TRP A 448 -15.07 6.07 3.44
C TRP A 448 -13.64 5.86 2.86
N PRO A 449 -12.71 5.24 3.61
CA PRO A 449 -11.33 4.97 3.16
C PRO A 449 -11.21 4.31 1.80
N PHE A 450 -12.15 3.43 1.45
CA PHE A 450 -12.15 2.67 0.20
C PHE A 450 -12.35 3.55 -1.04
N LEU A 451 -13.13 4.63 -0.94
CA LEU A 451 -13.29 5.61 -2.02
C LEU A 451 -11.95 6.24 -2.38
N TYR A 452 -11.27 6.78 -1.37
CA TYR A 452 -9.97 7.42 -1.52
C TYR A 452 -8.91 6.43 -1.99
N ARG A 453 -8.91 5.19 -1.48
CA ARG A 453 -8.00 4.13 -1.92
C ARG A 453 -8.17 3.80 -3.42
N ASN A 454 -9.40 3.68 -3.92
CA ASN A 454 -9.65 3.44 -5.34
C ASN A 454 -9.13 4.60 -6.22
N VAL A 455 -9.42 5.86 -5.83
CA VAL A 455 -8.88 7.02 -6.56
C VAL A 455 -7.36 7.06 -6.50
N TYR A 456 -6.77 6.82 -5.33
CA TYR A 456 -5.32 6.76 -5.13
C TYR A 456 -4.65 5.74 -6.06
N GLU A 457 -5.16 4.51 -6.13
CA GLU A 457 -4.59 3.46 -6.98
C GLU A 457 -4.56 3.87 -8.47
N LYS A 458 -5.57 4.61 -8.93
CA LYS A 458 -5.65 5.10 -10.31
C LYS A 458 -4.73 6.26 -10.59
N VAL A 459 -4.67 7.22 -9.67
CA VAL A 459 -3.72 8.34 -9.74
C VAL A 459 -2.31 7.78 -9.77
N CYS A 460 -1.97 6.84 -8.87
CA CYS A 460 -0.66 6.19 -8.84
C CYS A 460 -0.35 5.36 -10.10
N SER A 461 -1.36 4.88 -10.81
CA SER A 461 -1.20 4.16 -12.08
C SER A 461 -0.98 5.09 -13.28
N SER A 462 -1.15 6.40 -13.12
CA SER A 462 -0.92 7.38 -14.19
C SER A 462 0.55 7.44 -14.61
N PRO A 463 0.87 7.84 -15.86
CA PRO A 463 2.24 7.83 -16.38
C PRO A 463 3.27 8.56 -15.50
N ILE A 464 2.87 9.67 -14.88
CA ILE A 464 3.74 10.49 -14.02
C ILE A 464 4.12 9.75 -12.75
N PHE A 465 3.16 9.07 -12.14
CA PHE A 465 3.38 8.38 -10.88
C PHE A 465 3.92 6.96 -11.05
N LYS A 466 3.76 6.37 -12.24
CA LYS A 466 4.36 5.08 -12.60
C LYS A 466 5.88 5.17 -12.76
N LYS A 467 6.39 6.28 -13.31
CA LYS A 467 7.82 6.61 -13.43
C LYS A 467 8.05 8.10 -13.15
N PRO A 468 8.05 8.54 -11.88
CA PRO A 468 8.19 9.94 -11.53
C PRO A 468 9.57 10.46 -11.95
N THR A 469 9.56 11.58 -12.67
CA THR A 469 10.80 12.30 -13.00
C THR A 469 11.39 12.94 -11.76
N LYS A 470 12.70 13.23 -11.77
CA LYS A 470 13.40 13.99 -10.73
C LYS A 470 12.64 15.26 -10.28
N SER A 471 12.12 16.03 -11.23
CA SER A 471 11.34 17.25 -10.94
C SER A 471 10.00 16.96 -10.23
N CYS A 472 9.37 15.83 -10.54
CA CYS A 472 8.14 15.40 -9.86
C CYS A 472 8.43 15.01 -8.40
N VAL A 473 9.53 14.29 -8.14
CA VAL A 473 9.92 13.93 -6.77
C VAL A 473 10.32 15.17 -5.97
N ALA A 474 11.06 16.10 -6.57
CA ALA A 474 11.42 17.35 -5.91
C ALA A 474 10.18 18.19 -5.51
N ALA A 475 9.20 18.33 -6.41
CA ALA A 475 7.93 19.00 -6.10
C ALA A 475 7.16 18.26 -4.99
N ALA A 476 7.19 16.92 -4.99
CA ALA A 476 6.55 16.13 -3.97
C ALA A 476 7.17 16.31 -2.57
N LEU A 477 8.51 16.42 -2.49
CA LEU A 477 9.21 16.71 -1.25
C LEU A 477 8.95 18.13 -0.76
N ASP A 478 8.97 19.13 -1.65
CA ASP A 478 8.63 20.51 -1.33
C ASP A 478 7.20 20.63 -0.78
N CYS A 479 6.25 19.96 -1.43
CA CYS A 479 4.86 19.88 -0.99
C CYS A 479 4.72 19.18 0.37
N PHE A 480 5.51 18.11 0.62
CA PHE A 480 5.52 17.44 1.91
C PHE A 480 5.98 18.36 3.04
N GLU A 481 7.06 19.10 2.82
CA GLU A 481 7.64 19.99 3.83
C GLU A 481 6.76 21.21 4.12
N LYS A 482 6.18 21.82 3.06
CA LYS A 482 5.43 23.09 3.16
C LYS A 482 3.94 22.92 3.44
N ASN A 483 3.29 21.92 2.85
CA ASN A 483 1.83 21.85 2.80
C ASN A 483 1.23 20.64 3.51
N ALA A 484 1.94 19.50 3.54
CA ALA A 484 1.33 18.26 4.04
C ALA A 484 0.98 18.33 5.54
N LYS A 485 1.78 19.04 6.34
CA LYS A 485 1.49 19.27 7.78
C LYS A 485 0.20 20.08 8.01
N ASP A 486 -0.13 20.98 7.09
CA ASP A 486 -1.36 21.78 7.15
C ASP A 486 -2.61 21.01 6.75
N ILE A 487 -2.44 19.98 5.92
CA ILE A 487 -3.54 19.14 5.41
C ILE A 487 -3.82 17.97 6.35
N TRP A 488 -2.78 17.28 6.82
CA TRP A 488 -2.92 16.10 7.66
C TRP A 488 -3.33 16.49 9.08
N THR A 489 -4.63 16.38 9.36
CA THR A 489 -5.19 16.72 10.67
C THR A 489 -4.91 15.60 11.67
N GLN A 490 -4.19 15.90 12.75
CA GLN A 490 -3.87 14.93 13.80
C GLN A 490 -5.10 14.67 14.69
N ARG A 491 -6.08 13.91 14.21
CA ARG A 491 -7.22 13.51 15.05
C ARG A 491 -6.86 12.39 16.03
N ILE A 492 -6.07 11.36 15.65
CA ILE A 492 -5.80 10.19 16.53
C ILE A 492 -4.38 9.55 16.41
N TRP A 493 -3.51 9.91 15.45
CA TRP A 493 -2.42 9.00 15.08
C TRP A 493 -1.04 9.38 15.65
N GLN A 494 -0.55 8.59 16.62
CA GLN A 494 0.81 8.73 17.19
C GLN A 494 1.89 8.38 16.16
N ILE A 495 1.58 7.42 15.29
CA ILE A 495 2.45 7.07 14.17
C ILE A 495 1.88 7.76 12.93
N LYS A 496 2.68 8.65 12.36
CA LYS A 496 2.33 9.50 11.21
C LYS A 496 2.24 8.67 9.91
N ILE A 497 1.30 7.73 9.81
CA ILE A 497 1.19 6.75 8.70
C ILE A 497 1.00 7.45 7.36
N SER A 498 0.21 8.52 7.30
CA SER A 498 0.03 9.31 6.08
C SER A 498 1.39 9.81 5.55
N GLU A 499 2.26 10.28 6.45
CA GLU A 499 3.62 10.72 6.12
C GLU A 499 4.45 9.54 5.58
N PHE A 500 4.41 8.38 6.24
CA PHE A 500 5.09 7.16 5.75
C PHE A 500 4.59 6.73 4.38
N LYS A 501 3.28 6.66 4.17
CA LYS A 501 2.67 6.22 2.90
C LYS A 501 3.10 7.12 1.75
N TYR A 502 3.13 8.43 1.97
CA TYR A 502 3.55 9.40 0.96
C TYR A 502 5.04 9.28 0.65
N LEU A 503 5.90 9.24 1.68
CA LEU A 503 7.35 9.19 1.48
C LEU A 503 7.80 7.84 0.89
N PHE A 504 7.29 6.70 1.37
CA PHE A 504 7.62 5.40 0.80
C PHE A 504 7.19 5.28 -0.68
N PHE A 505 6.05 5.86 -1.04
CA PHE A 505 5.57 5.86 -2.42
C PHE A 505 6.59 6.47 -3.40
N PHE A 506 7.21 7.58 -3.03
CA PHE A 506 8.26 8.23 -3.82
C PHE A 506 9.63 7.60 -3.63
N TYR A 507 9.97 7.16 -2.43
CA TYR A 507 11.23 6.49 -2.11
C TYR A 507 11.49 5.26 -3.01
N ILE A 508 10.45 4.44 -3.22
CA ILE A 508 10.53 3.24 -4.07
C ILE A 508 10.76 3.59 -5.55
N LYS A 509 10.36 4.79 -5.99
CA LYS A 509 10.36 5.21 -7.40
C LYS A 509 11.40 6.27 -7.75
N ALA A 510 12.10 6.81 -6.77
CA ALA A 510 13.09 7.87 -6.95
C ALA A 510 14.43 7.35 -7.49
N GLU A 511 15.17 8.21 -8.20
CA GLU A 511 16.56 7.98 -8.60
C GLU A 511 17.54 8.25 -7.43
N SER A 512 18.83 7.96 -7.60
CA SER A 512 19.79 7.83 -6.49
C SER A 512 19.89 9.04 -5.55
N PHE A 513 19.81 10.28 -6.05
CA PHE A 513 19.94 11.48 -5.21
C PHE A 513 18.66 11.77 -4.41
N GLU A 514 17.49 11.76 -5.06
CA GLU A 514 16.20 12.02 -4.42
C GLU A 514 15.83 10.88 -3.46
N LYS A 515 16.24 9.66 -3.78
CA LYS A 515 16.08 8.50 -2.90
C LYS A 515 16.75 8.70 -1.55
N LYS A 516 17.90 9.36 -1.50
CA LYS A 516 18.57 9.74 -0.24
C LYS A 516 17.75 10.75 0.57
N GLN A 517 17.21 11.78 -0.07
CA GLN A 517 16.35 12.77 0.61
C GLN A 517 15.08 12.14 1.19
N CYS A 518 14.41 11.28 0.41
CA CYS A 518 13.27 10.49 0.89
C CYS A 518 13.68 9.60 2.08
N PHE A 519 14.83 8.92 2.00
CA PHE A 519 15.34 8.10 3.09
C PHE A 519 15.59 8.90 4.37
N ASP A 520 16.25 10.06 4.27
CA ASP A 520 16.56 10.90 5.45
C ASP A 520 15.27 11.38 6.14
N LEU A 521 14.23 11.72 5.36
CA LEU A 521 12.91 12.09 5.88
C LEU A 521 12.20 10.89 6.52
N ILE A 522 12.21 9.72 5.87
CA ILE A 522 11.63 8.49 6.43
C ILE A 522 12.34 8.10 7.72
N LYS A 523 13.67 8.18 7.76
CA LYS A 523 14.49 7.88 8.94
C LYS A 523 14.14 8.83 10.09
N THR A 524 14.09 10.14 9.83
CA THR A 524 13.69 11.14 10.82
C THR A 524 12.27 10.89 11.34
N LEU A 525 11.34 10.58 10.44
CA LEU A 525 9.97 10.23 10.78
C LEU A 525 9.91 8.97 11.66
N TYR A 526 10.68 7.94 11.30
CA TYR A 526 10.80 6.70 12.04
C TYR A 526 11.37 6.89 13.43
N GLU A 527 12.46 7.65 13.54
CA GLU A 527 13.06 8.00 14.82
C GLU A 527 12.05 8.70 15.74
N ASN A 528 11.32 9.68 15.22
CA ASN A 528 10.40 10.49 16.03
C ASN A 528 9.09 9.76 16.37
N SER A 529 8.50 9.05 15.41
CA SER A 529 7.19 8.42 15.56
C SER A 529 7.22 7.00 16.10
N VAL A 530 8.31 6.26 15.86
CA VAL A 530 8.42 4.84 16.21
C VAL A 530 9.46 4.65 17.31
N LEU A 531 10.71 5.11 17.12
CA LEU A 531 11.79 4.82 18.07
C LEU A 531 11.63 5.61 19.39
N LYS A 532 11.50 6.94 19.31
CA LYS A 532 11.46 7.87 20.45
C LYS A 532 10.07 8.03 21.08
N ASN A 533 9.01 7.55 20.43
CA ASN A 533 7.65 7.74 20.92
C ASN A 533 7.35 6.86 22.16
N GLU A 534 7.17 7.47 23.32
CA GLU A 534 6.94 6.77 24.59
C GLU A 534 5.55 6.14 24.71
N LYS A 535 4.57 6.61 23.92
CA LYS A 535 3.20 6.11 23.92
C LYS A 535 2.97 5.44 22.57
N PHE A 536 3.06 4.11 22.52
CA PHE A 536 2.93 3.33 21.28
C PHE A 536 1.73 2.38 21.41
N ASN A 537 0.52 2.92 21.19
CA ASN A 537 -0.71 2.29 21.65
C ASN A 537 -1.76 1.92 20.59
N TYR A 538 -1.63 2.38 19.34
CA TYR A 538 -2.69 2.21 18.35
C TYR A 538 -2.41 1.05 17.37
N TRP A 539 -3.18 -0.03 17.53
CA TRP A 539 -3.01 -1.31 16.82
C TRP A 539 -3.29 -1.26 15.32
N ARG A 540 -4.23 -0.43 14.88
CA ARG A 540 -4.55 -0.25 13.45
C ARG A 540 -3.36 0.28 12.66
N GLU A 541 -2.48 1.01 13.35
CA GLU A 541 -1.29 1.62 12.77
C GLU A 541 -0.21 0.60 12.44
N TRP A 542 -0.14 -0.48 13.22
CA TRP A 542 0.89 -1.50 13.09
C TRP A 542 0.77 -2.27 11.79
N ASN A 543 -0.45 -2.71 11.44
CA ASN A 543 -0.69 -3.47 10.21
C ASN A 543 -0.37 -2.64 8.96
N GLU A 544 -0.61 -1.33 9.01
CA GLU A 544 -0.31 -0.43 7.91
C GLU A 544 1.21 -0.17 7.81
N ILE A 545 1.92 0.00 8.93
CA ILE A 545 3.38 0.13 8.96
C ILE A 545 4.04 -1.15 8.43
N ASP A 546 3.59 -2.32 8.87
CA ASP A 546 4.11 -3.61 8.45
C ASP A 546 3.90 -3.88 6.94
N SER A 547 2.96 -3.18 6.30
CA SER A 547 2.66 -3.32 4.87
C SER A 547 3.60 -2.56 3.93
N PHE A 548 4.52 -1.74 4.46
CA PHE A 548 5.49 -1.01 3.64
C PHE A 548 6.63 -1.90 3.15
N GLU A 549 7.26 -1.53 2.02
CA GLU A 549 8.39 -2.25 1.43
C GLU A 549 9.69 -1.96 2.21
N TRP A 550 9.79 -2.51 3.42
CA TRP A 550 10.93 -2.30 4.31
C TRP A 550 12.26 -2.79 3.72
N GLY A 551 12.26 -3.78 2.82
CA GLY A 551 13.48 -4.26 2.16
C GLY A 551 14.28 -3.13 1.49
N VAL A 552 13.61 -2.15 0.89
CA VAL A 552 14.27 -1.00 0.26
C VAL A 552 14.87 -0.04 1.30
N PHE A 553 14.19 0.15 2.44
CA PHE A 553 14.68 1.00 3.53
C PHE A 553 15.93 0.40 4.19
N PHE A 554 15.89 -0.89 4.50
CA PHE A 554 17.02 -1.60 5.09
C PHE A 554 18.21 -1.73 4.11
N ASN A 555 17.95 -1.77 2.80
CA ASN A 555 19.02 -1.79 1.80
C ASN A 555 19.85 -0.50 1.88
N GLN A 556 19.19 0.64 2.09
CA GLN A 556 19.88 1.92 2.26
C GLN A 556 20.64 2.00 3.58
N LEU A 557 20.07 1.47 4.68
CA LEU A 557 20.80 1.34 5.95
C LEU A 557 22.06 0.49 5.81
N TYR A 558 22.02 -0.58 5.02
CA TYR A 558 23.20 -1.41 4.73
C TYR A 558 24.23 -0.65 3.90
N GLU A 559 23.82 0.04 2.83
CA GLU A 559 24.70 0.84 1.97
C GLU A 559 25.40 1.97 2.72
N LEU A 560 24.75 2.52 3.76
CA LEU A 560 25.29 3.58 4.62
C LEU A 560 26.08 3.05 5.84
N ASP A 561 26.22 1.72 5.99
CA ASP A 561 26.83 1.04 7.16
C ASP A 561 26.14 1.39 8.51
N GLU A 562 24.86 1.74 8.47
CA GLU A 562 24.05 2.11 9.64
C GLU A 562 23.21 0.94 10.17
N LEU A 563 23.16 -0.19 9.45
CA LEU A 563 22.36 -1.36 9.82
C LEU A 563 22.66 -1.87 11.23
N LYS A 564 23.94 -1.94 11.61
CA LYS A 564 24.36 -2.40 12.94
C LYS A 564 23.91 -1.45 14.05
N VAL A 565 24.01 -0.14 13.80
CA VAL A 565 23.58 0.90 14.74
C VAL A 565 22.08 0.81 14.98
N PHE A 566 21.30 0.71 13.90
CA PHE A 566 19.84 0.54 13.98
C PHE A 566 19.44 -0.72 14.78
N CYS A 567 20.10 -1.85 14.53
CA CYS A 567 19.87 -3.09 15.30
C CYS A 567 20.27 -2.97 16.77
N LEU A 568 21.27 -2.15 17.10
CA LEU A 568 21.67 -1.86 18.48
C LEU A 568 20.61 -1.02 19.22
N ASP A 569 19.95 -0.09 18.53
CA ASP A 569 18.83 0.66 19.11
C ASP A 569 17.64 -0.25 19.42
N ILE A 570 17.36 -1.23 18.56
CA ILE A 570 16.35 -2.27 18.82
C ILE A 570 16.74 -3.12 20.03
N PHE A 571 18.02 -3.47 20.13
CA PHE A 571 18.55 -4.23 21.25
C PHE A 571 18.32 -3.52 22.60
N ASN A 572 18.42 -2.18 22.63
CA ASN A 572 18.19 -1.39 23.84
C ASN A 572 16.76 -1.51 24.40
N TYR A 573 15.76 -1.94 23.61
CA TYR A 573 14.41 -2.21 24.12
C TYR A 573 14.33 -3.38 25.10
N LEU A 574 15.37 -4.21 25.19
CA LEU A 574 15.48 -5.25 26.22
C LEU A 574 15.74 -4.68 27.62
N ASN A 575 16.23 -3.43 27.74
CA ASN A 575 16.55 -2.77 29.01
C ASN A 575 15.35 -1.97 29.55
N PHE A 576 14.29 -2.67 29.97
CA PHE A 576 13.04 -2.08 30.44
C PHE A 576 13.04 -1.67 31.93
N ASP A 577 12.44 -0.51 32.26
CA ASP A 577 12.30 0.01 33.64
C ASP A 577 10.92 -0.32 34.25
N GLU A 578 10.88 -1.27 35.18
CA GLU A 578 9.66 -1.67 35.90
C GLU A 578 9.13 -0.64 36.91
N SER A 579 9.95 0.35 37.30
CA SER A 579 9.51 1.43 38.18
C SER A 579 8.61 2.45 37.46
N GLU A 580 8.46 2.30 36.14
CA GLU A 580 7.56 3.11 35.34
C GLU A 580 6.09 2.90 35.78
N SER A 581 5.52 3.97 36.32
CA SER A 581 4.15 4.01 36.83
C SER A 581 3.11 4.13 35.70
N ASP A 582 3.50 4.67 34.55
CA ASP A 582 2.64 4.79 33.37
C ASP A 582 2.55 3.43 32.67
N PHE A 583 1.36 2.82 32.70
CA PHE A 583 1.06 1.53 32.06
C PHE A 583 1.47 1.55 30.57
N ASP A 584 1.26 2.64 29.86
CA ASP A 584 1.55 2.72 28.43
C ASP A 584 3.05 2.75 28.15
N LYS A 585 3.80 3.50 28.95
CA LYS A 585 5.26 3.52 28.89
C LYS A 585 5.84 2.15 29.29
N LYS A 586 5.25 1.52 30.31
CA LYS A 586 5.63 0.20 30.81
C LYS A 586 5.57 -0.91 29.75
N TYR A 587 4.61 -0.87 28.84
CA TYR A 587 4.45 -1.90 27.80
C TYR A 587 4.96 -1.47 26.41
N SER A 588 5.52 -0.27 26.26
CA SER A 588 5.99 0.26 24.96
C SER A 588 7.24 -0.47 24.42
N GLY A 589 8.22 -0.78 25.27
CA GLY A 589 9.47 -1.45 24.89
C GLY A 589 9.26 -2.84 24.26
N PRO A 590 8.56 -3.78 24.95
CA PRO A 590 8.26 -5.11 24.39
C PRO A 590 7.47 -5.05 23.08
N LYS A 591 6.53 -4.12 22.97
CA LYS A 591 5.74 -3.88 21.76
C LYS A 591 6.63 -3.45 20.58
N LYS A 592 7.52 -2.48 20.80
CA LYS A 592 8.49 -2.02 19.79
C LYS A 592 9.42 -3.15 19.38
N LEU A 593 9.96 -3.92 20.33
CA LEU A 593 10.83 -5.06 20.03
C LEU A 593 10.15 -6.09 19.12
N ARG A 594 8.88 -6.44 19.40
CA ARG A 594 8.11 -7.36 18.54
C ARG A 594 7.93 -6.83 17.12
N LEU A 595 7.56 -5.56 16.96
CA LEU A 595 7.43 -4.93 15.64
C LEU A 595 8.75 -5.00 14.87
N HIS A 596 9.84 -4.54 15.46
CA HIS A 596 11.14 -4.49 14.79
C HIS A 596 11.65 -5.89 14.46
N LEU A 597 11.47 -6.87 15.36
CA LEU A 597 11.86 -8.25 15.07
C LEU A 597 11.07 -8.84 13.90
N LYS A 598 9.77 -8.54 13.79
CA LYS A 598 8.94 -8.93 12.65
C LYS A 598 9.45 -8.30 11.33
N LEU A 599 9.75 -7.01 11.35
CA LEU A 599 10.29 -6.30 10.19
C LEU A 599 11.63 -6.89 9.76
N LEU A 600 12.56 -7.13 10.69
CA LEU A 600 13.86 -7.74 10.41
C LEU A 600 13.70 -9.15 9.80
N CYS A 601 12.80 -9.98 10.34
CA CYS A 601 12.52 -11.31 9.83
C CYS A 601 11.95 -11.27 8.39
N THR A 602 11.05 -10.32 8.12
CA THR A 602 10.46 -10.12 6.80
C THR A 602 11.50 -9.69 5.79
N VAL A 603 12.31 -8.68 6.12
CA VAL A 603 13.39 -8.18 5.26
C VAL A 603 14.44 -9.26 5.00
N TYR A 604 14.83 -10.03 6.02
CA TYR A 604 15.78 -11.14 5.84
C TYR A 604 15.24 -12.18 4.85
N SER A 605 13.95 -12.53 4.97
CA SER A 605 13.31 -13.48 4.05
C SER A 605 13.26 -12.97 2.61
N GLU A 606 13.07 -11.67 2.40
CA GLU A 606 13.13 -11.03 1.09
C GLU A 606 14.56 -11.04 0.53
N TRP A 607 15.53 -10.63 1.34
CA TRP A 607 16.94 -10.56 0.93
C TRP A 607 17.51 -11.94 0.57
N ARG A 608 17.15 -12.99 1.32
CA ARG A 608 17.56 -14.36 0.99
C ARG A 608 17.01 -14.85 -0.36
N LYS A 609 15.90 -14.29 -0.83
CA LYS A 609 15.29 -14.68 -2.12
C LYS A 609 15.80 -13.86 -3.29
N TYR A 610 16.08 -12.57 -3.10
CA TYR A 610 16.23 -11.62 -4.20
C TYR A 610 17.52 -10.78 -4.16
N GLU A 611 18.31 -10.82 -3.08
CA GLU A 611 19.52 -10.00 -2.89
C GLU A 611 20.78 -10.87 -2.73
N SER A 612 21.95 -10.23 -2.58
CA SER A 612 23.21 -10.95 -2.38
C SER A 612 23.26 -11.66 -1.02
N ASN A 613 23.91 -12.84 -0.99
CA ASN A 613 24.08 -13.63 0.23
C ASN A 613 24.78 -12.83 1.36
N GLU A 614 25.73 -11.95 1.01
CA GLU A 614 26.46 -11.14 2.00
C GLU A 614 25.54 -10.20 2.79
N LYS A 615 24.58 -9.52 2.14
CA LYS A 615 23.62 -8.63 2.82
C LYS A 615 22.78 -9.41 3.81
N ALA A 616 22.24 -10.54 3.37
CA ALA A 616 21.41 -11.40 4.19
C ALA A 616 22.20 -11.97 5.38
N GLU A 617 23.45 -12.37 5.18
CA GLU A 617 24.34 -12.85 6.24
C GLU A 617 24.61 -11.78 7.31
N ARG A 618 24.87 -10.52 6.93
CA ARG A 618 25.04 -9.45 7.94
C ARG A 618 23.78 -9.18 8.75
N LEU A 619 22.60 -9.21 8.11
CA LEU A 619 21.33 -9.07 8.80
C LEU A 619 21.04 -10.29 9.71
N GLU A 620 21.41 -11.50 9.27
CA GLU A 620 21.35 -12.72 10.06
C GLU A 620 22.11 -12.56 11.38
N GLU A 621 23.35 -12.07 11.33
CA GLU A 621 24.16 -11.83 12.52
C GLU A 621 23.47 -10.89 13.52
N CYS A 622 22.87 -9.79 13.03
CA CYS A 622 22.11 -8.87 13.87
C CYS A 622 20.89 -9.53 14.51
N ILE A 623 20.10 -10.29 13.73
CA ILE A 623 18.92 -11.00 14.25
C ILE A 623 19.33 -12.04 15.28
N VAL A 624 20.42 -12.79 15.05
CA VAL A 624 20.96 -13.77 15.99
C VAL A 624 21.30 -13.11 17.32
N ILE A 625 21.99 -11.97 17.32
CA ILE A 625 22.33 -11.24 18.55
C ILE A 625 21.07 -10.86 19.34
N ILE A 626 20.05 -10.31 18.66
CA ILE A 626 18.78 -9.93 19.29
C ILE A 626 18.08 -11.16 19.89
N LEU A 627 17.93 -12.24 19.10
CA LEU A 627 17.25 -13.46 19.53
C LEU A 627 17.97 -14.15 20.69
N GLN A 628 19.31 -14.23 20.66
CA GLN A 628 20.07 -14.83 21.75
C GLN A 628 19.77 -14.17 23.10
N ASN A 629 19.66 -12.84 23.12
CA ASN A 629 19.38 -12.10 24.34
C ASN A 629 17.90 -12.14 24.73
N CYS A 630 16.98 -12.21 23.75
CA CYS A 630 15.57 -12.44 24.02
C CYS A 630 15.33 -13.78 24.76
N PHE A 631 16.15 -14.80 24.49
CA PHE A 631 16.03 -16.10 25.14
C PHE A 631 16.86 -16.26 26.42
N VAL A 632 18.04 -15.63 26.51
CA VAL A 632 19.00 -15.86 27.61
C VAL A 632 18.82 -14.91 28.81
N ASN A 633 18.28 -13.70 28.63
CA ASN A 633 18.22 -12.71 29.72
C ASN A 633 17.17 -13.08 30.80
N LYS A 634 17.61 -13.90 31.76
CA LYS A 634 17.01 -14.04 33.09
C LYS A 634 17.51 -12.89 33.98
N ILE A 635 16.80 -11.77 34.02
CA ILE A 635 16.85 -10.94 35.24
C ILE A 635 15.87 -11.61 36.18
N GLU A 636 16.35 -12.13 37.31
CA GLU A 636 15.68 -13.10 38.19
C GLU A 636 14.39 -12.59 38.88
N SER A 637 13.81 -11.47 38.43
CA SER A 637 12.44 -11.04 38.74
C SER A 637 11.62 -10.54 37.52
N LYS A 638 12.17 -10.53 36.30
CA LYS A 638 11.65 -9.77 35.13
C LYS A 638 11.64 -10.60 33.83
N LYS A 639 10.68 -11.52 33.68
CA LYS A 639 10.45 -12.20 32.39
C LYS A 639 9.64 -11.28 31.46
N ILE A 640 10.30 -10.59 30.53
CA ILE A 640 9.62 -10.10 29.33
C ILE A 640 9.62 -11.25 28.32
N ALA A 641 8.70 -12.19 28.49
CA ALA A 641 8.50 -13.23 27.49
C ALA A 641 7.70 -12.60 26.33
N ILE A 642 8.40 -11.94 25.40
CA ILE A 642 7.76 -11.39 24.20
C ILE A 642 7.05 -12.46 23.37
N PHE A 643 7.32 -13.75 23.62
CA PHE A 643 6.70 -14.92 22.98
C PHE A 643 5.68 -15.67 23.87
N ASP A 644 5.33 -15.13 25.05
CA ASP A 644 4.28 -15.72 25.89
C ASP A 644 2.88 -15.53 25.27
N LEU A 645 1.97 -16.47 25.55
CA LEU A 645 0.64 -16.47 24.95
C LEU A 645 -0.13 -15.18 25.25
N LEU A 646 -0.03 -14.58 26.44
CA LEU A 646 -0.67 -13.28 26.72
C LEU A 646 -0.12 -12.14 25.89
N TYR A 647 1.17 -12.15 25.56
CA TYR A 647 1.71 -11.15 24.65
C TYR A 647 1.36 -11.47 23.20
N GLU A 648 1.22 -12.74 22.82
CA GLU A 648 0.67 -13.13 21.52
C GLU A 648 -0.85 -12.85 21.41
N SER A 649 -1.61 -12.88 22.53
CA SER A 649 -3.09 -12.81 22.55
C SER A 649 -3.69 -11.48 23.00
N ASN A 650 -3.09 -10.75 23.96
CA ASN A 650 -3.62 -9.48 24.48
C ASN A 650 -3.35 -8.28 23.56
N LEU A 651 -2.60 -8.46 22.47
CA LEU A 651 -2.30 -7.41 21.49
C LEU A 651 -3.38 -7.25 20.39
N GLY A 652 -4.56 -7.88 20.56
CA GLY A 652 -5.75 -7.60 19.77
C GLY A 652 -6.09 -8.67 18.71
N PHE A 653 -7.39 -8.75 18.41
CA PHE A 653 -8.11 -9.86 17.76
C PHE A 653 -7.79 -10.15 16.27
N ASP A 654 -6.74 -9.57 15.67
CA ASP A 654 -6.48 -9.73 14.22
C ASP A 654 -5.03 -10.07 13.83
N PHE A 655 -4.22 -10.57 14.78
CA PHE A 655 -3.00 -11.31 14.43
C PHE A 655 -3.37 -12.72 14.01
N SER A 656 -3.53 -12.93 12.72
CA SER A 656 -3.62 -14.27 12.14
C SER A 656 -2.33 -15.08 12.16
N THR A 657 -1.24 -14.49 12.63
CA THR A 657 0.08 -15.11 12.68
C THR A 657 0.78 -14.64 13.94
N GLU A 658 0.96 -15.55 14.90
CA GLU A 658 1.85 -15.38 16.04
C GLU A 658 3.27 -14.97 15.53
N LEU A 659 4.00 -14.17 16.30
CA LEU A 659 5.37 -13.76 15.92
C LEU A 659 6.32 -14.95 15.99
N PHE A 660 6.16 -15.79 17.02
CA PHE A 660 7.08 -16.91 17.27
C PHE A 660 7.18 -17.89 16.08
N PRO A 661 6.09 -18.38 15.47
CA PRO A 661 6.19 -19.20 14.25
C PRO A 661 6.91 -18.53 13.09
N GLN A 662 6.70 -17.23 12.87
CA GLN A 662 7.41 -16.48 11.82
C GLN A 662 8.92 -16.44 12.08
N VAL A 663 9.33 -16.24 13.34
CA VAL A 663 10.75 -16.29 13.73
C VAL A 663 11.32 -17.69 13.48
N ILE A 664 10.60 -18.76 13.80
CA ILE A 664 11.07 -20.12 13.53
C ILE A 664 11.17 -20.42 12.04
N ASP A 665 10.19 -19.99 11.23
CA ASP A 665 10.25 -20.16 9.78
C ASP A 665 11.46 -19.44 9.17
N VAL A 666 11.80 -18.24 9.67
CA VAL A 666 13.03 -17.54 9.27
C VAL A 666 14.28 -18.28 9.73
N LEU A 667 14.29 -18.77 10.98
CA LEU A 667 15.39 -19.51 11.57
C LEU A 667 15.78 -20.76 10.74
N LYS A 668 14.81 -21.42 10.08
CA LYS A 668 15.08 -22.54 9.15
C LYS A 668 15.99 -22.17 7.99
N SER A 669 16.00 -20.90 7.58
CA SER A 669 16.79 -20.41 6.45
C SER A 669 18.17 -19.83 6.83
N PHE A 670 18.45 -19.76 8.14
CA PHE A 670 19.75 -19.33 8.68
C PHE A 670 20.86 -20.34 8.36
N SER A 671 22.10 -19.84 8.33
CA SER A 671 23.28 -20.70 8.31
C SER A 671 23.28 -21.65 9.52
N GLU A 672 23.75 -22.88 9.33
CA GLU A 672 23.78 -23.89 10.38
C GLU A 672 24.46 -23.41 11.68
N PRO A 673 25.62 -22.70 11.65
CA PRO A 673 26.25 -22.21 12.87
C PRO A 673 25.38 -21.20 13.64
N ASN A 674 24.75 -20.28 12.93
CA ASN A 674 23.90 -19.25 13.54
C ASN A 674 22.56 -19.80 14.02
N ARG A 675 22.00 -20.77 13.28
CA ARG A 675 20.83 -21.51 13.70
C ARG A 675 21.07 -22.24 15.02
N LYS A 676 22.16 -23.03 15.10
CA LYS A 676 22.55 -23.74 16.33
C LYS A 676 22.83 -22.78 17.51
N LYS A 677 23.39 -21.59 17.26
CA LYS A 677 23.57 -20.54 18.29
C LYS A 677 22.25 -20.06 18.89
N VAL A 678 21.21 -19.85 18.09
CA VAL A 678 19.89 -19.42 18.56
C VAL A 678 19.20 -20.55 19.33
N LEU A 679 19.26 -21.79 18.83
CA LEU A 679 18.69 -22.97 19.52
C LEU A 679 19.35 -23.21 20.89
N LEU A 680 20.68 -23.04 20.99
CA LEU A 680 21.42 -23.11 22.25
C LEU A 680 21.06 -21.96 23.20
N ALA A 681 20.79 -20.76 22.69
CA ALA A 681 20.34 -19.64 23.51
C ALA A 681 18.93 -19.90 24.07
N MET A 682 18.05 -20.50 23.26
CA MET A 682 16.72 -20.92 23.70
C MET A 682 16.78 -21.95 24.84
N SER A 683 17.70 -22.91 24.77
CA SER A 683 17.86 -23.90 25.84
C SER A 683 18.35 -23.29 27.15
N LYS A 684 19.22 -22.26 27.09
CA LYS A 684 19.68 -21.54 28.28
C LYS A 684 18.60 -20.70 28.97
N GLY A 685 17.53 -20.36 28.24
CA GLY A 685 16.36 -19.64 28.77
C GLY A 685 15.48 -20.50 29.70
N ASP A 686 15.65 -21.83 29.69
CA ASP A 686 14.86 -22.82 30.43
C ASP A 686 13.34 -22.75 30.20
N ASP A 687 12.87 -22.28 29.02
CA ASP A 687 11.44 -22.35 28.65
C ASP A 687 11.17 -23.56 27.76
N LEU A 688 10.87 -24.69 28.42
CA LEU A 688 10.56 -25.95 27.76
C LEU A 688 9.38 -25.84 26.77
N ARG A 689 8.49 -24.86 26.94
CA ARG A 689 7.34 -24.63 26.04
C ARG A 689 7.80 -24.15 24.69
N LEU A 690 8.61 -23.09 24.66
CA LEU A 690 9.15 -22.53 23.42
C LEU A 690 10.07 -23.53 22.71
N MET A 691 10.84 -24.31 23.46
CA MET A 691 11.67 -25.39 22.91
C MET A 691 10.82 -26.48 22.25
N THR A 692 9.73 -26.93 22.90
CA THR A 692 8.82 -27.95 22.35
C THR A 692 8.07 -27.40 21.12
N LYS A 693 7.62 -26.16 21.17
CA LYS A 693 6.98 -25.50 20.04
C LYS A 693 7.94 -25.33 18.86
N THR A 694 9.20 -24.99 19.11
CA THR A 694 10.25 -24.94 18.09
C THR A 694 10.50 -26.32 17.48
N TYR A 695 10.58 -27.36 18.30
CA TYR A 695 10.74 -28.74 17.82
C TYR A 695 9.63 -29.15 16.84
N ASN A 696 8.38 -28.80 17.16
CA ASN A 696 7.23 -29.06 16.27
C ASN A 696 7.25 -28.29 14.96
N LEU A 697 7.81 -27.08 14.98
CA LEU A 697 7.85 -26.20 13.81
C LEU A 697 9.05 -26.46 12.90
N MET A 698 10.12 -27.07 13.40
CA MET A 698 11.30 -27.42 12.60
C MET A 698 11.05 -28.62 11.68
N ASP A 699 11.51 -28.53 10.44
CA ASP A 699 11.36 -29.60 9.43
C ASP A 699 12.58 -30.55 9.37
N ASP A 700 13.72 -30.11 9.93
CA ASP A 700 15.00 -30.83 9.87
C ASP A 700 15.20 -31.78 11.05
N GLU A 701 15.51 -33.05 10.77
CA GLU A 701 15.69 -34.07 11.81
C GLU A 701 16.95 -33.85 12.67
N GLU A 702 18.01 -33.25 12.13
CA GLU A 702 19.24 -33.00 12.87
C GLU A 702 19.03 -31.92 13.93
N ASP A 703 18.40 -30.81 13.55
CA ASP A 703 18.04 -29.73 14.46
C ASP A 703 17.01 -30.18 15.51
N GLN A 704 16.05 -31.03 15.14
CA GLN A 704 15.14 -31.66 16.08
C GLN A 704 15.86 -32.55 17.10
N ARG A 705 16.82 -33.38 16.66
CA ARG A 705 17.64 -34.20 17.57
C ARG A 705 18.51 -33.35 18.48
N PHE A 706 19.11 -32.29 17.94
CA PHE A 706 19.90 -31.32 18.70
C PHE A 706 19.05 -30.66 19.79
N LEU A 707 17.88 -30.12 19.43
CA LEU A 707 16.93 -29.54 20.38
C LEU A 707 16.49 -30.53 21.45
N LYS A 708 16.13 -31.75 21.05
CA LYS A 708 15.70 -32.79 21.99
C LYS A 708 16.81 -33.12 23.00
N GLY A 709 18.08 -33.13 22.57
CA GLY A 709 19.24 -33.33 23.44
C GLY A 709 19.46 -32.19 24.45
N LEU A 710 18.91 -31.00 24.19
CA LEU A 710 19.00 -29.84 25.07
C LEU A 710 17.82 -29.71 26.04
N MET A 711 16.72 -30.44 25.84
CA MET A 711 15.52 -30.33 26.67
C MET A 711 15.64 -31.15 27.96
N ASP A 712 15.42 -30.49 29.10
CA ASP A 712 15.35 -31.14 30.40
C ASP A 712 13.90 -31.32 30.87
N PHE A 713 13.37 -32.54 30.71
CA PHE A 713 12.02 -32.92 31.14
C PHE A 713 11.93 -33.28 32.64
N SER A 714 13.01 -33.10 33.41
CA SER A 714 13.00 -33.33 34.86
C SER A 714 12.62 -32.09 35.68
N THR A 715 12.59 -30.91 35.05
CA THR A 715 12.25 -29.63 35.70
C THR A 715 10.76 -29.50 36.03
N ASP A 716 10.45 -28.85 37.16
CA ASP A 716 9.08 -28.57 37.58
C ASP A 716 8.52 -27.33 36.85
N VAL A 717 7.79 -27.59 35.76
CA VAL A 717 7.26 -26.56 34.83
C VAL A 717 6.09 -25.76 35.43
N GLU A 718 5.60 -26.11 36.62
CA GLU A 718 4.49 -25.39 37.28
C GLU A 718 4.81 -23.93 37.61
N LYS A 719 6.08 -23.62 37.95
CA LYS A 719 6.47 -22.24 38.31
C LYS A 719 6.53 -21.29 37.10
N SER A 720 6.55 -21.81 35.87
CA SER A 720 6.70 -21.01 34.64
C SER A 720 5.41 -20.82 33.86
N ILE A 721 4.31 -21.51 34.20
CA ILE A 721 3.03 -21.39 33.50
C ILE A 721 2.02 -20.64 34.35
N SER A 722 1.74 -19.39 33.98
CA SER A 722 0.85 -18.50 34.74
C SER A 722 -0.62 -18.63 34.35
N PHE A 723 -0.96 -19.24 33.21
CA PHE A 723 -2.32 -19.29 32.66
C PHE A 723 -2.73 -20.67 32.15
N PHE A 724 -4.03 -20.93 32.20
CA PHE A 724 -4.61 -22.23 31.87
C PHE A 724 -4.50 -22.55 30.37
N ASP A 725 -4.62 -21.54 29.51
CA ASP A 725 -4.56 -21.70 28.06
C ASP A 725 -3.13 -22.01 27.59
N ASP A 726 -2.11 -21.37 28.18
CA ASP A 726 -0.70 -21.69 27.96
C ASP A 726 -0.39 -23.15 28.32
N TYR A 727 -0.96 -23.63 29.44
CA TYR A 727 -0.80 -25.00 29.89
C TYR A 727 -1.40 -26.00 28.90
N ILE A 728 -2.59 -25.70 28.37
CA ILE A 728 -3.27 -26.50 27.36
C ILE A 728 -2.48 -26.50 26.04
N SER A 729 -2.02 -25.33 25.57
CA SER A 729 -1.23 -25.21 24.34
C SER A 729 0.07 -26.02 24.43
N PHE A 730 0.78 -25.93 25.56
CA PHE A 730 2.01 -26.67 25.75
C PHE A 730 1.81 -28.19 25.74
N LEU A 731 0.74 -28.68 26.39
CA LEU A 731 0.36 -30.08 26.33
C LEU A 731 0.01 -30.54 24.92
N GLN A 732 -0.70 -29.72 24.14
CA GLN A 732 -0.98 -30.01 22.74
C GLN A 732 0.32 -30.17 21.94
N ASP A 733 1.29 -29.27 22.14
CA ASP A 733 2.60 -29.33 21.48
C ASP A 733 3.40 -30.58 21.87
N LEU A 734 3.44 -30.93 23.17
CA LEU A 734 4.13 -32.13 23.66
C LEU A 734 3.55 -33.40 23.06
N TYR A 735 2.22 -33.48 23.01
CA TYR A 735 1.60 -34.67 22.49
C TYR A 735 1.64 -34.77 20.96
N ASN A 736 1.59 -33.64 20.25
CA ASN A 736 1.79 -33.62 18.80
C ASN A 736 3.21 -34.04 18.41
N SER A 737 4.23 -33.61 19.19
CA SER A 737 5.64 -33.93 18.95
C SER A 737 6.02 -35.38 19.28
N HIS A 738 5.33 -36.02 20.24
CA HIS A 738 5.78 -37.25 20.89
C HIS A 738 7.19 -37.18 21.48
N ILE A 739 7.65 -35.97 21.86
CA ILE A 739 9.03 -35.78 22.30
C ILE A 739 9.31 -36.53 23.62
N ASN A 740 8.34 -36.49 24.55
CA ASN A 740 8.33 -37.20 25.83
C ASN A 740 6.88 -37.43 26.32
N ASN A 741 6.31 -38.59 26.02
CA ASN A 741 4.93 -38.93 26.37
C ASN A 741 4.72 -39.06 27.89
N GLU A 742 5.70 -39.61 28.63
CA GLU A 742 5.59 -39.79 30.09
C GLU A 742 5.49 -38.44 30.81
N PHE A 743 6.29 -37.46 30.37
CA PHE A 743 6.22 -36.09 30.87
C PHE A 743 4.87 -35.44 30.54
N ALA A 744 4.39 -35.59 29.30
CA ALA A 744 3.09 -35.07 28.86
C ALA A 744 1.94 -35.64 29.71
N ASP A 745 1.97 -36.94 30.01
CA ASP A 745 0.95 -37.59 30.84
C ASP A 745 0.96 -37.09 32.29
N LYS A 746 2.14 -36.96 32.91
CA LYS A 746 2.27 -36.37 34.26
C LYS A 746 1.72 -34.94 34.30
N LEU A 747 2.02 -34.15 33.28
CA LEU A 747 1.55 -32.78 33.16
C LEU A 747 0.03 -32.71 32.93
N PHE A 748 -0.53 -33.64 32.14
CA PHE A 748 -1.97 -33.77 31.95
C PHE A 748 -2.71 -34.16 33.24
N GLU A 749 -2.18 -35.09 34.04
CA GLU A 749 -2.77 -35.47 35.34
C GLU A 749 -2.86 -34.30 36.32
N LYS A 750 -1.82 -33.46 36.34
CA LYS A 750 -1.78 -32.21 37.12
C LYS A 750 -2.82 -31.20 36.62
N LEU A 751 -2.95 -31.05 35.30
CA LEU A 751 -4.00 -30.19 34.70
C LEU A 751 -5.39 -30.69 35.09
N ASP A 752 -5.69 -31.98 34.89
CA ASP A 752 -6.98 -32.59 35.17
C ASP A 752 -7.38 -32.41 36.65
N SER A 753 -6.40 -32.55 37.56
CA SER A 753 -6.59 -32.26 38.99
C SER A 753 -6.95 -30.80 39.25
N SER A 754 -6.27 -29.86 38.59
CA SER A 754 -6.55 -28.42 38.68
C SER A 754 -7.92 -28.05 38.09
N ILE A 755 -8.34 -28.69 36.99
CA ILE A 755 -9.68 -28.53 36.41
C ILE A 755 -10.74 -29.00 37.39
N LYS A 756 -10.57 -30.20 37.96
CA LYS A 756 -11.52 -30.77 38.94
C LYS A 756 -11.71 -29.85 40.15
N ASN A 757 -10.65 -29.21 40.62
CA ASN A 757 -10.71 -28.25 41.73
C ASN A 757 -11.42 -26.95 41.33
N ARG A 758 -11.20 -26.44 40.11
CA ARG A 758 -11.75 -25.15 39.64
C ARG A 758 -13.18 -25.27 39.12
N ALA A 759 -13.55 -26.39 38.51
CA ALA A 759 -14.90 -26.68 38.01
C ALA A 759 -15.82 -27.10 39.17
N LYS A 760 -16.18 -26.14 40.02
CA LYS A 760 -17.11 -26.35 41.15
C LYS A 760 -18.39 -27.04 40.64
N GLY A 761 -18.70 -28.23 41.18
CA GLY A 761 -19.93 -28.96 40.86
C GLY A 761 -19.95 -29.73 39.53
N LEU A 762 -18.80 -29.98 38.90
CA LEU A 762 -18.69 -30.67 37.61
C LEU A 762 -19.43 -29.96 36.46
N ILE A 763 -19.51 -28.64 36.48
CA ILE A 763 -20.17 -27.83 35.43
C ILE A 763 -19.16 -27.51 34.31
N ILE A 764 -19.59 -27.57 33.05
CA ILE A 764 -18.74 -27.27 31.87
C ILE A 764 -18.41 -25.78 31.78
N ALA A 765 -17.16 -25.50 31.39
CA ALA A 765 -16.64 -24.19 31.00
C ALA A 765 -15.69 -24.34 29.79
N PRO A 766 -15.32 -23.27 29.06
CA PRO A 766 -14.53 -23.38 27.83
C PRO A 766 -13.21 -24.15 28.00
N PHE A 767 -12.47 -23.87 29.08
CA PHE A 767 -11.20 -24.55 29.37
C PHE A 767 -11.36 -26.06 29.66
N VAL A 768 -12.53 -26.47 30.17
CA VAL A 768 -12.85 -27.88 30.46
C VAL A 768 -12.95 -28.67 29.16
N LEU A 769 -13.62 -28.11 28.14
CA LEU A 769 -13.78 -28.74 26.83
C LEU A 769 -12.44 -28.99 26.14
N ASN A 770 -11.54 -27.99 26.16
CA ASN A 770 -10.20 -28.12 25.58
C ASN A 770 -9.38 -29.23 26.25
N ALA A 771 -9.44 -29.33 27.57
CA ALA A 771 -8.76 -30.40 28.29
C ALA A 771 -9.39 -31.79 28.06
N GLN A 772 -10.71 -31.86 27.89
CA GLN A 772 -11.37 -33.11 27.50
C GLN A 772 -10.98 -33.56 26.09
N ILE A 773 -10.79 -32.63 25.15
CA ILE A 773 -10.22 -32.93 23.83
C ILE A 773 -8.81 -33.50 23.98
N LEU A 774 -7.94 -32.86 24.77
CA LEU A 774 -6.60 -33.36 25.07
C LEU A 774 -6.61 -34.79 25.64
N LYS A 775 -7.60 -35.12 26.49
CA LYS A 775 -7.78 -36.49 27.02
C LYS A 775 -8.08 -37.51 25.93
N LEU A 776 -8.95 -37.19 24.99
CA LEU A 776 -9.26 -38.08 23.85
C LEU A 776 -8.02 -38.34 23.00
N TYR A 777 -7.26 -37.28 22.76
CA TYR A 777 -6.01 -37.31 22.06
C TYR A 777 -4.95 -38.18 22.80
N SER A 778 -4.79 -38.03 24.12
CA SER A 778 -3.98 -38.92 24.98
C SER A 778 -4.37 -40.40 24.79
N LEU A 779 -5.67 -40.72 24.86
CA LEU A 779 -6.16 -42.09 24.64
C LEU A 779 -5.84 -42.61 23.23
N PHE A 780 -5.98 -41.77 22.20
CA PHE A 780 -5.62 -42.10 20.82
C PHE A 780 -4.12 -42.44 20.69
N TRP A 781 -3.25 -41.64 21.29
CA TRP A 781 -1.80 -41.82 21.21
C TRP A 781 -1.32 -43.06 21.96
N HIS A 782 -1.90 -43.34 23.12
CA HIS A 782 -1.67 -44.60 23.86
C HIS A 782 -2.29 -45.84 23.18
N ASN A 783 -2.86 -45.68 21.99
CA ASN A 783 -3.55 -46.73 21.24
C ASN A 783 -4.67 -47.39 22.06
N ASN A 784 -5.26 -46.66 23.03
CA ASN A 784 -6.30 -47.15 23.94
C ASN A 784 -7.68 -47.04 23.28
N GLN A 785 -7.94 -47.96 22.35
CA GLN A 785 -9.18 -48.01 21.58
C GLN A 785 -10.42 -48.14 22.48
N MET A 786 -10.34 -48.96 23.54
CA MET A 786 -11.46 -49.16 24.47
C MET A 786 -11.74 -47.90 25.27
N GLY A 787 -10.70 -47.21 25.75
CA GLY A 787 -10.85 -45.94 26.45
C GLY A 787 -11.54 -44.87 25.61
N LEU A 788 -11.23 -44.79 24.31
CA LEU A 788 -11.94 -43.89 23.38
C LEU A 788 -13.39 -44.31 23.15
N LEU A 789 -13.67 -45.60 23.02
CA LEU A 789 -15.04 -46.11 22.82
C LEU A 789 -15.93 -45.83 24.03
N GLU A 790 -15.40 -46.01 25.23
CA GLU A 790 -16.13 -45.87 26.50
C GLU A 790 -16.14 -44.44 27.04
N TYR A 791 -15.35 -43.54 26.46
CA TYR A 791 -15.22 -42.17 26.92
C TYR A 791 -16.58 -41.45 26.99
N LYS A 792 -16.88 -40.91 28.18
CA LYS A 792 -17.98 -39.98 28.44
C LYS A 792 -17.44 -38.79 29.23
N SER A 793 -17.84 -37.58 28.85
CA SER A 793 -17.48 -36.38 29.61
C SER A 793 -18.06 -36.47 31.03
N PRO A 794 -17.26 -36.30 32.09
CA PRO A 794 -17.75 -36.32 33.46
C PRO A 794 -18.44 -35.00 33.87
N TYR A 795 -18.40 -33.99 33.00
CA TYR A 795 -18.95 -32.65 33.27
C TYR A 795 -20.34 -32.47 32.65
N LYS A 796 -21.21 -31.78 33.38
CA LYS A 796 -22.59 -31.47 32.99
C LYS A 796 -22.70 -30.04 32.47
N ASP A 797 -23.56 -29.83 31.47
CA ASP A 797 -23.96 -28.50 31.00
C ASP A 797 -25.45 -28.30 31.29
N PRO A 798 -25.81 -27.94 32.54
CA PRO A 798 -27.21 -27.86 32.96
C PRO A 798 -28.01 -26.77 32.20
N ASP A 799 -27.32 -25.71 31.74
CA ASP A 799 -27.94 -24.58 31.06
C ASP A 799 -27.94 -24.72 29.53
N GLY A 800 -27.31 -25.77 28.99
CA GLY A 800 -27.16 -25.98 27.55
C GLY A 800 -26.25 -24.95 26.85
N ARG A 801 -25.46 -24.15 27.60
CA ARG A 801 -24.61 -23.06 27.06
C ARG A 801 -23.47 -23.57 26.18
N TYR A 802 -23.06 -24.82 26.35
CA TYR A 802 -21.91 -25.45 25.69
C TYR A 802 -22.31 -26.68 24.86
N LYS A 803 -23.58 -26.76 24.45
CA LYS A 803 -24.12 -27.85 23.62
C LYS A 803 -23.26 -28.13 22.38
N ASP A 804 -22.82 -27.09 21.68
CA ASP A 804 -22.01 -27.23 20.45
C ASP A 804 -20.57 -27.70 20.74
N GLY A 805 -20.02 -27.28 21.88
CA GLY A 805 -18.72 -27.76 22.38
C GLY A 805 -18.75 -29.24 22.74
N LEU A 806 -19.86 -29.72 23.31
CA LEU A 806 -20.08 -31.14 23.59
C LEU A 806 -20.25 -31.98 22.31
N ILE A 807 -20.96 -31.45 21.30
CA ILE A 807 -21.04 -32.08 19.97
C ILE A 807 -19.65 -32.15 19.34
N SER A 808 -18.86 -31.09 19.45
CA SER A 808 -17.48 -31.05 18.94
C SER A 808 -16.58 -32.08 19.63
N LEU A 809 -16.70 -32.24 20.96
CA LEU A 809 -15.98 -33.26 21.72
C LEU A 809 -16.36 -34.69 21.27
N GLU A 810 -17.66 -34.94 21.05
CA GLU A 810 -18.14 -36.23 20.55
C GLU A 810 -17.66 -36.52 19.11
N ASN A 811 -17.65 -35.49 18.25
CA ASN A 811 -17.11 -35.57 16.89
C ASN A 811 -15.61 -35.86 16.88
N GLU A 812 -14.83 -35.18 17.73
CA GLU A 812 -13.39 -35.41 17.85
C GLU A 812 -13.10 -36.84 18.32
N ARG A 813 -13.88 -37.37 19.27
CA ARG A 813 -13.78 -38.79 19.68
C ARG A 813 -13.98 -39.74 18.49
N TYR A 814 -15.03 -39.54 17.70
CA TYR A 814 -15.31 -40.38 16.52
C TYR A 814 -14.30 -40.18 15.40
N PHE A 815 -13.77 -38.96 15.23
CA PHE A 815 -12.67 -38.65 14.32
C PHE A 815 -11.41 -39.46 14.67
N LEU A 816 -10.99 -39.42 15.94
CA LEU A 816 -9.81 -40.17 16.42
C LEU A 816 -10.02 -41.69 16.34
N LEU A 817 -11.19 -42.20 16.74
CA LEU A 817 -11.54 -43.62 16.57
C LEU A 817 -11.46 -44.06 15.11
N THR A 818 -12.00 -43.25 14.19
CA THR A 818 -11.95 -43.52 12.75
C THR A 818 -10.49 -43.62 12.28
N ARG A 819 -9.63 -42.68 12.70
CA ARG A 819 -8.19 -42.72 12.39
C ARG A 819 -7.49 -43.95 12.96
N MET A 820 -7.84 -44.43 14.16
CA MET A 820 -7.26 -45.67 14.71
C MET A 820 -7.66 -46.88 13.90
N TYR A 821 -8.95 -47.00 13.54
CA TYR A 821 -9.41 -48.11 12.72
C TYR A 821 -8.73 -48.12 11.35
N MET A 822 -8.49 -46.95 10.74
CA MET A 822 -7.70 -46.84 9.52
C MET A 822 -6.25 -47.31 9.70
N LYS A 823 -5.57 -46.85 10.76
CA LYS A 823 -4.20 -47.29 11.09
C LYS A 823 -4.11 -48.81 11.27
N ASN A 824 -5.16 -49.41 11.81
CA ASN A 824 -5.26 -50.85 12.06
C ASN A 824 -5.84 -51.65 10.87
N GLY A 825 -6.03 -51.04 9.69
CA GLY A 825 -6.56 -51.69 8.49
C GLY A 825 -8.04 -52.08 8.54
N LYS A 826 -8.79 -51.63 9.56
CA LYS A 826 -10.20 -51.95 9.82
C LYS A 826 -11.12 -50.93 9.13
N ASN A 827 -11.16 -50.99 7.80
CA ASN A 827 -11.80 -49.96 6.97
C ASN A 827 -13.33 -49.90 7.14
N GLU A 828 -14.00 -51.03 7.41
CA GLU A 828 -15.45 -51.05 7.60
C GLU A 828 -15.87 -50.40 8.92
N GLU A 829 -15.08 -50.59 9.97
CA GLU A 829 -15.26 -49.96 11.27
C GLU A 829 -14.97 -48.45 11.21
N ALA A 830 -13.96 -48.04 10.44
CA ALA A 830 -13.69 -46.63 10.17
C ALA A 830 -14.92 -45.96 9.53
N GLN A 831 -15.55 -46.59 8.54
CA GLN A 831 -16.77 -46.08 7.91
C GLN A 831 -17.98 -46.05 8.84
N LYS A 832 -18.15 -47.05 9.70
CA LYS A 832 -19.23 -47.06 10.69
C LYS A 832 -19.09 -45.91 11.68
N ASN A 833 -17.86 -45.57 12.09
CA ASN A 833 -17.61 -44.50 13.06
C ASN A 833 -17.66 -43.10 12.42
N VAL A 834 -17.19 -42.93 11.19
CA VAL A 834 -17.25 -41.62 10.52
C VAL A 834 -18.70 -41.15 10.30
N LYS A 835 -19.65 -42.08 10.10
CA LYS A 835 -21.09 -41.79 10.00
C LYS A 835 -21.72 -41.32 11.33
N LYS A 836 -21.04 -41.51 12.47
CA LYS A 836 -21.53 -41.06 13.79
C LYS A 836 -21.14 -39.62 14.10
N ILE A 837 -20.27 -39.01 13.31
CA ILE A 837 -19.93 -37.59 13.40
C ILE A 837 -21.19 -36.78 13.05
N ARG A 838 -21.63 -35.93 13.98
CA ARG A 838 -22.82 -35.09 13.87
C ARG A 838 -22.41 -33.68 13.46
N CYS A 839 -22.79 -33.25 12.27
CA CYS A 839 -22.49 -31.91 11.78
C CYS A 839 -23.78 -31.21 11.36
N GLN A 840 -24.12 -30.06 11.97
CA GLN A 840 -25.17 -29.18 11.47
C GLN A 840 -24.65 -28.34 10.29
N ASP A 841 -25.55 -27.85 9.43
CA ASP A 841 -25.18 -27.18 8.19
C ASP A 841 -24.59 -25.77 8.34
N SER A 842 -24.79 -25.13 9.49
CA SER A 842 -24.35 -23.76 9.77
C SER A 842 -23.02 -23.63 10.51
N ASP A 843 -22.44 -24.73 11.02
CA ASP A 843 -21.44 -24.63 12.09
C ASP A 843 -19.97 -24.61 11.61
N TYR A 844 -19.22 -23.59 12.03
CA TYR A 844 -17.84 -23.29 11.62
C TYR A 844 -16.86 -24.42 12.00
N PHE A 845 -17.02 -25.00 13.19
CA PHE A 845 -16.18 -26.09 13.70
C PHE A 845 -16.47 -27.44 13.03
N ALA A 846 -17.59 -27.55 12.30
CA ALA A 846 -18.00 -28.80 11.67
C ALA A 846 -17.31 -29.06 10.31
N LEU A 847 -16.69 -28.04 9.69
CA LEU A 847 -16.11 -28.16 8.34
C LEU A 847 -14.95 -29.16 8.26
N LYS A 848 -14.05 -29.20 9.25
CA LYS A 848 -12.96 -30.20 9.33
C LYS A 848 -13.54 -31.61 9.30
N TYR A 849 -14.54 -31.89 10.14
CA TYR A 849 -15.11 -33.22 10.26
C TYR A 849 -15.95 -33.61 9.04
N LYS A 850 -16.72 -32.67 8.45
CA LYS A 850 -17.44 -32.89 7.18
C LYS A 850 -16.48 -33.24 6.03
N SER A 851 -15.38 -32.48 5.94
CA SER A 851 -14.33 -32.70 4.93
C SER A 851 -13.66 -34.05 5.10
N PHE A 852 -13.32 -34.42 6.34
CA PHE A 852 -12.77 -35.74 6.65
C PHE A 852 -13.77 -36.86 6.38
N ALA A 853 -15.04 -36.71 6.75
CA ALA A 853 -16.08 -37.70 6.48
C ALA A 853 -16.26 -37.94 4.98
N LEU A 854 -16.27 -36.87 4.17
CA LEU A 854 -16.31 -36.96 2.72
C LEU A 854 -15.07 -37.69 2.19
N TYR A 855 -13.87 -37.33 2.64
CA TYR A 855 -12.63 -38.01 2.27
C TYR A 855 -12.70 -39.53 2.54
N ILE A 856 -13.08 -39.95 3.76
CA ILE A 856 -13.22 -41.37 4.09
C ILE A 856 -14.28 -42.06 3.24
N SER A 857 -15.38 -41.39 2.94
CA SER A 857 -16.44 -41.93 2.08
C SER A 857 -15.98 -42.17 0.64
N VAL A 858 -15.07 -41.34 0.11
CA VAL A 858 -14.54 -41.46 -1.26
C VAL A 858 -13.51 -42.59 -1.37
N PHE A 859 -12.61 -42.71 -0.40
CA PHE A 859 -11.49 -43.64 -0.48
C PHE A 859 -11.86 -45.10 -0.11
N TYR A 860 -12.80 -45.29 0.81
CA TYR A 860 -13.08 -46.62 1.36
C TYR A 860 -14.44 -47.21 0.95
N SER A 861 -15.27 -46.52 0.17
CA SER A 861 -16.59 -47.04 -0.26
C SER A 861 -16.43 -48.25 -1.20
N LYS A 862 -17.09 -49.36 -0.87
CA LYS A 862 -17.05 -50.62 -1.64
C LYS A 862 -18.05 -50.68 -2.81
N ASN A 863 -19.02 -49.76 -2.90
CA ASN A 863 -20.08 -49.75 -3.93
C ASN A 863 -20.01 -48.50 -4.80
N SER A 864 -20.49 -48.61 -6.05
CA SER A 864 -20.63 -47.54 -7.05
C SER A 864 -21.48 -46.38 -6.51
N CYS A 865 -20.85 -45.46 -5.78
CA CYS A 865 -21.45 -44.19 -5.41
C CYS A 865 -21.60 -43.32 -6.67
N ASN A 866 -22.61 -42.43 -6.68
CA ASN A 866 -22.71 -41.40 -7.70
C ASN A 866 -21.56 -40.38 -7.49
N TYR A 867 -20.41 -40.63 -8.11
CA TYR A 867 -19.21 -39.80 -7.96
C TYR A 867 -19.46 -38.35 -8.39
N ALA A 868 -20.37 -38.11 -9.32
CA ALA A 868 -20.75 -36.76 -9.74
C ALA A 868 -21.47 -35.99 -8.62
N GLU A 869 -22.30 -36.67 -7.83
CA GLU A 869 -22.99 -36.05 -6.69
C GLU A 869 -22.03 -35.75 -5.54
N LEU A 870 -21.11 -36.68 -5.24
CA LEU A 870 -20.06 -36.45 -4.25
C LEU A 870 -19.10 -35.34 -4.68
N LEU A 871 -18.81 -35.21 -5.98
CA LEU A 871 -18.00 -34.11 -6.51
C LEU A 871 -18.70 -32.76 -6.34
N LYS A 872 -20.01 -32.67 -6.61
CA LYS A 872 -20.79 -31.45 -6.34
C LYS A 872 -20.77 -31.07 -4.86
N GLN A 873 -20.94 -32.05 -3.97
CA GLN A 873 -20.85 -31.83 -2.53
C GLN A 873 -19.44 -31.33 -2.15
N CYS A 874 -18.39 -31.93 -2.70
CA CYS A 874 -17.00 -31.52 -2.50
C CYS A 874 -16.75 -30.08 -2.97
N ASP A 875 -17.20 -29.73 -4.18
CA ASP A 875 -17.07 -28.38 -4.74
C ASP A 875 -17.81 -27.33 -3.91
N SER A 876 -19.01 -27.66 -3.43
CA SER A 876 -19.77 -26.76 -2.56
C SER A 876 -19.02 -26.49 -1.25
N LEU A 877 -18.41 -27.52 -0.65
CA LEU A 877 -17.63 -27.41 0.58
C LEU A 877 -16.32 -26.65 0.36
N ILE A 878 -15.63 -26.86 -0.77
CA ILE A 878 -14.43 -26.09 -1.14
C ILE A 878 -14.77 -24.60 -1.26
N ARG A 879 -15.87 -24.25 -1.94
CA ARG A 879 -16.31 -22.85 -2.07
C ARG A 879 -16.63 -22.22 -0.72
N VAL A 880 -17.41 -22.90 0.11
CA VAL A 880 -17.76 -22.42 1.46
C VAL A 880 -16.49 -22.23 2.31
N THR A 881 -15.55 -23.16 2.24
CA THR A 881 -14.30 -23.12 3.02
C THR A 881 -13.40 -21.97 2.55
N LYS A 882 -13.24 -21.75 1.23
CA LYS A 882 -12.46 -20.64 0.67
C LYS A 882 -13.06 -19.27 0.97
N ASN A 883 -14.38 -19.10 0.80
CA ASN A 883 -15.04 -17.83 1.10
C ASN A 883 -14.88 -17.46 2.58
N LYS A 884 -15.05 -18.44 3.49
CA LYS A 884 -14.90 -18.20 4.92
C LYS A 884 -13.44 -18.03 5.36
N MET A 885 -12.46 -18.61 4.65
CA MET A 885 -11.02 -18.37 4.89
C MET A 885 -10.63 -16.92 4.60
N GLY A 886 -11.28 -16.27 3.63
CA GLY A 886 -11.09 -14.85 3.35
C GLY A 886 -11.61 -13.92 4.46
N GLU A 887 -12.61 -14.37 5.23
CA GLU A 887 -13.25 -13.58 6.31
C GLU A 887 -12.67 -13.89 7.70
N ASN A 888 -12.07 -15.07 7.92
CA ASN A 888 -11.58 -15.50 9.23
C ASN A 888 -10.34 -16.39 9.08
N LYS A 889 -9.17 -15.86 9.45
CA LYS A 889 -7.86 -16.53 9.27
C LYS A 889 -7.57 -17.68 10.27
N LYS A 890 -8.54 -18.10 11.08
CA LYS A 890 -8.45 -19.23 12.04
C LYS A 890 -8.89 -20.59 11.47
N ILE A 891 -9.24 -20.69 10.19
CA ILE A 891 -9.69 -21.96 9.60
C ILE A 891 -8.48 -22.88 9.40
N SER A 892 -8.57 -24.13 9.87
CA SER A 892 -7.48 -25.08 9.71
C SER A 892 -7.28 -25.50 8.25
N TYR A 893 -6.03 -25.44 7.79
CA TYR A 893 -5.60 -25.94 6.47
C TYR A 893 -5.94 -27.41 6.23
N GLU A 894 -6.12 -28.21 7.30
CA GLU A 894 -6.45 -29.64 7.24
C GLU A 894 -7.80 -29.92 6.57
N GLY A 895 -8.82 -29.09 6.80
CA GLY A 895 -10.15 -29.32 6.19
C GLY A 895 -10.11 -29.22 4.67
N LEU A 896 -9.44 -28.18 4.16
CA LEU A 896 -9.27 -27.95 2.72
C LEU A 896 -8.40 -29.04 2.07
N GLN A 897 -7.38 -29.51 2.78
CA GLN A 897 -6.53 -30.61 2.35
C GLN A 897 -7.34 -31.89 2.10
N TYR A 898 -8.20 -32.31 3.04
CA TYR A 898 -9.07 -33.47 2.85
C TYR A 898 -10.02 -33.31 1.66
N LEU A 899 -10.55 -32.10 1.42
CA LEU A 899 -11.40 -31.81 0.26
C LEU A 899 -10.63 -31.89 -1.06
N TYR A 900 -9.41 -31.38 -1.12
CA TYR A 900 -8.58 -31.48 -2.32
C TYR A 900 -8.22 -32.93 -2.64
N TYR A 901 -7.91 -33.73 -1.61
CA TYR A 901 -7.62 -35.15 -1.80
C TYR A 901 -8.85 -35.91 -2.28
N ALA A 902 -10.01 -35.65 -1.64
CA ALA A 902 -11.28 -36.23 -2.06
C ALA A 902 -11.64 -35.84 -3.50
N LYS A 903 -11.47 -34.57 -3.89
CA LYS A 903 -11.76 -34.08 -5.25
C LYS A 903 -10.83 -34.70 -6.29
N ALA A 904 -9.52 -34.76 -6.02
CA ALA A 904 -8.56 -35.38 -6.93
C ALA A 904 -8.91 -36.85 -7.21
N SER A 905 -9.20 -37.62 -6.16
CA SER A 905 -9.62 -39.02 -6.30
C SER A 905 -11.01 -39.20 -6.91
N LEU A 906 -11.96 -38.28 -6.67
CA LEU A 906 -13.26 -38.31 -7.34
C LEU A 906 -13.11 -38.08 -8.84
N LEU A 907 -12.32 -37.09 -9.25
CA LEU A 907 -12.06 -36.80 -10.67
C LEU A 907 -11.30 -37.93 -11.36
N GLU A 908 -10.33 -38.55 -10.68
CA GLU A 908 -9.66 -39.77 -11.15
C GLU A 908 -10.66 -40.91 -11.38
N LYS A 909 -11.52 -41.20 -10.38
CA LYS A 909 -12.56 -42.26 -10.49
C LYS A 909 -13.62 -41.97 -11.56
N ILE A 910 -13.90 -40.69 -11.84
CA ILE A 910 -14.78 -40.26 -12.94
C ILE A 910 -14.08 -40.41 -14.30
N GLY A 911 -12.75 -40.41 -14.34
CA GLY A 911 -11.94 -40.54 -15.55
C GLY A 911 -11.74 -39.23 -16.33
N ASP A 912 -12.03 -38.08 -15.72
CA ASP A 912 -11.87 -36.76 -16.35
C ASP A 912 -10.46 -36.19 -16.07
N CYS A 913 -9.46 -36.76 -16.76
CA CYS A 913 -8.05 -36.40 -16.53
C CYS A 913 -7.74 -34.93 -16.84
N ASP A 914 -8.46 -34.29 -17.77
CA ASP A 914 -8.21 -32.88 -18.10
C ASP A 914 -8.69 -31.96 -16.99
N LYS A 915 -9.89 -32.18 -16.43
CA LYS A 915 -10.34 -31.43 -15.25
C LYS A 915 -9.48 -31.72 -14.03
N LEU A 916 -8.99 -32.96 -13.88
CA LEU A 916 -8.08 -33.32 -12.79
C LEU A 916 -6.74 -32.56 -12.91
N TYR A 917 -6.17 -32.49 -14.11
CA TYR A 917 -4.90 -31.79 -14.33
C TYR A 917 -5.05 -30.27 -14.24
N GLN A 918 -6.17 -29.70 -14.73
CA GLN A 918 -6.51 -28.29 -14.50
C GLN A 918 -6.67 -27.99 -13.02
N PHE A 919 -7.35 -28.88 -12.28
CA PHE A 919 -7.50 -28.73 -10.84
C PHE A 919 -6.15 -28.77 -10.13
N TYR A 920 -5.28 -29.72 -10.47
CA TYR A 920 -3.90 -29.77 -9.96
C TYR A 920 -3.16 -28.45 -10.16
N ASN A 921 -3.16 -27.90 -11.38
CA ASN A 921 -2.48 -26.63 -11.67
C ASN A 921 -3.12 -25.40 -11.01
N SER A 922 -4.38 -25.50 -10.56
CA SER A 922 -5.09 -24.41 -9.87
C SER A 922 -4.86 -24.37 -8.35
N VAL A 923 -4.23 -25.40 -7.79
CA VAL A 923 -3.97 -25.55 -6.35
C VAL A 923 -2.57 -25.04 -6.02
N GLU A 924 -2.37 -24.54 -4.80
CA GLU A 924 -1.08 -24.04 -4.33
C GLU A 924 0.01 -25.13 -4.30
N ASN A 925 1.27 -24.73 -4.55
CA ASN A 925 2.40 -25.65 -4.72
C ASN A 925 2.72 -26.52 -3.48
N ASN A 926 2.35 -26.08 -2.29
CA ASN A 926 2.53 -26.83 -1.03
C ASN A 926 1.83 -28.20 -1.07
N TYR A 927 0.66 -28.32 -1.70
CA TYR A 927 -0.09 -29.58 -1.80
C TYR A 927 0.50 -30.54 -2.84
N HIS A 928 1.24 -30.04 -3.84
CA HIS A 928 1.82 -30.85 -4.92
C HIS A 928 2.86 -31.84 -4.42
N THR A 929 3.43 -31.57 -3.25
CA THR A 929 4.42 -32.43 -2.60
C THR A 929 3.81 -33.68 -1.96
N LYS A 930 2.48 -33.71 -1.75
CA LYS A 930 1.80 -34.77 -0.99
C LYS A 930 1.33 -35.89 -1.92
N LEU A 931 1.69 -37.13 -1.58
CA LEU A 931 1.42 -38.31 -2.40
C LEU A 931 -0.08 -38.51 -2.65
N ASP A 932 -0.93 -38.39 -1.63
CA ASP A 932 -2.39 -38.57 -1.72
C ASP A 932 -3.08 -37.63 -2.73
N PHE A 933 -2.50 -36.45 -2.98
CA PHE A 933 -3.02 -35.49 -3.96
C PHE A 933 -2.45 -35.71 -5.36
N ALA A 934 -1.14 -35.89 -5.45
CA ALA A 934 -0.43 -35.97 -6.72
C ALA A 934 -0.57 -37.35 -7.40
N LYS A 935 -0.72 -38.43 -6.62
CA LYS A 935 -0.84 -39.79 -7.15
C LYS A 935 -2.05 -39.99 -8.07
N PRO A 936 -3.28 -39.56 -7.72
CA PRO A 936 -4.42 -39.62 -8.63
C PRO A 936 -4.15 -38.93 -9.98
N VAL A 937 -3.48 -37.77 -9.94
CA VAL A 937 -3.13 -36.98 -11.13
C VAL A 937 -2.12 -37.72 -11.98
N ALA A 938 -1.01 -38.16 -11.40
CA ALA A 938 0.04 -38.92 -12.10
C ALA A 938 -0.52 -40.21 -12.70
N THR A 939 -1.35 -40.94 -11.97
CA THR A 939 -1.98 -42.19 -12.42
C THR A 939 -2.92 -41.95 -13.61
N CYS A 940 -3.76 -40.90 -13.55
CA CYS A 940 -4.64 -40.52 -14.67
C CYS A 940 -3.84 -40.16 -15.93
N LEU A 941 -2.75 -39.37 -15.76
CA LEU A 941 -1.89 -38.95 -16.85
C LEU A 941 -1.18 -40.15 -17.51
N LEU A 942 -0.67 -41.09 -16.71
CA LEU A 942 -0.08 -42.35 -17.22
C LEU A 942 -1.11 -43.17 -17.99
N ASN A 943 -2.33 -43.32 -17.47
CA ASN A 943 -3.41 -44.04 -18.14
C ASN A 943 -3.83 -43.39 -19.48
N LYS A 944 -3.56 -42.10 -19.67
CA LYS A 944 -3.80 -41.35 -20.92
C LYS A 944 -2.56 -41.27 -21.83
N GLY A 945 -1.44 -41.88 -21.46
CA GLY A 945 -0.17 -41.81 -22.21
C GLY A 945 0.54 -40.46 -22.13
N ARG A 946 0.17 -39.58 -21.19
CA ARG A 946 0.82 -38.27 -20.95
C ARG A 946 2.02 -38.43 -20.01
N ASN A 947 2.97 -39.27 -20.39
CA ASN A 947 4.08 -39.71 -19.53
C ASN A 947 4.97 -38.55 -19.04
N ILE A 948 5.20 -37.54 -19.89
CA ILE A 948 6.02 -36.35 -19.56
C ILE A 948 5.40 -35.56 -18.41
N GLU A 949 4.09 -35.35 -18.44
CA GLU A 949 3.39 -34.61 -17.40
C GLU A 949 3.26 -35.42 -16.12
N ALA A 950 3.00 -36.73 -16.24
CA ALA A 950 3.04 -37.65 -15.11
C ALA A 950 4.40 -37.61 -14.40
N PHE A 951 5.50 -37.57 -15.16
CA PHE A 951 6.85 -37.44 -14.60
C PHE A 951 7.06 -36.12 -13.84
N LYS A 952 6.58 -34.99 -14.38
CA LYS A 952 6.62 -33.70 -13.68
C LYS A 952 5.86 -33.75 -12.36
N VAL A 953 4.65 -34.32 -12.36
CA VAL A 953 3.82 -34.49 -11.16
C VAL A 953 4.52 -35.40 -10.16
N CYS A 954 5.08 -36.53 -10.60
CA CYS A 954 5.82 -37.46 -9.74
C CYS A 954 7.04 -36.81 -9.07
N ASN A 955 7.83 -36.03 -9.80
CA ASN A 955 9.02 -35.38 -9.24
C ASN A 955 8.71 -34.26 -8.25
N ALA A 956 7.48 -33.73 -8.24
CA ALA A 956 7.05 -32.77 -7.23
C ALA A 956 6.82 -33.45 -5.86
N ILE A 957 6.62 -34.76 -5.82
CA ILE A 957 6.28 -35.53 -4.61
C ILE A 957 7.48 -35.64 -3.68
N ARG A 958 7.28 -35.36 -2.39
CA ARG A 958 8.25 -35.63 -1.32
C ARG A 958 7.69 -36.74 -0.42
N PRO A 959 7.96 -38.03 -0.73
CA PRO A 959 7.35 -39.14 -0.01
C PRO A 959 7.93 -39.23 1.41
N SER A 960 7.08 -39.49 2.41
CA SER A 960 7.54 -39.92 3.72
C SER A 960 8.10 -41.35 3.68
N GLU A 961 8.83 -41.77 4.72
CA GLU A 961 9.43 -43.12 4.76
C GLU A 961 8.39 -44.26 4.67
N LYS A 962 7.16 -44.00 5.12
CA LYS A 962 6.02 -44.93 4.99
C LYS A 962 5.45 -45.00 3.58
N GLU A 963 5.57 -43.92 2.80
CA GLU A 963 5.01 -43.77 1.46
C GLU A 963 6.02 -44.12 0.35
N LYS A 964 7.31 -44.21 0.69
CA LYS A 964 8.42 -44.47 -0.23
C LYS A 964 8.18 -45.68 -1.14
N THR A 965 7.68 -46.78 -0.58
CA THR A 965 7.38 -48.00 -1.36
C THR A 965 6.31 -47.76 -2.43
N GLU A 966 5.32 -46.93 -2.12
CA GLU A 966 4.21 -46.62 -3.02
C GLU A 966 4.62 -45.60 -4.09
N TYR A 967 5.38 -44.58 -3.70
CA TYR A 967 6.01 -43.64 -4.61
C TYR A 967 6.94 -44.34 -5.61
N GLU A 968 7.81 -45.25 -5.15
CA GLU A 968 8.72 -46.00 -6.02
C GLU A 968 7.98 -46.88 -7.03
N LYS A 969 6.80 -47.42 -6.67
CA LYS A 969 5.94 -48.14 -7.61
C LYS A 969 5.39 -47.21 -8.69
N LEU A 970 4.91 -46.03 -8.32
CA LEU A 970 4.40 -45.00 -9.25
C LEU A 970 5.51 -44.49 -10.18
N LYS A 971 6.72 -44.28 -9.66
CA LYS A 971 7.86 -43.84 -10.46
C LYS A 971 8.31 -44.91 -11.46
N LYS A 972 8.30 -46.18 -11.06
CA LYS A 972 8.62 -47.32 -11.94
C LYS A 972 7.61 -47.54 -13.07
N SER A 973 6.39 -47.01 -12.96
CA SER A 973 5.40 -47.08 -14.05
C SER A 973 5.63 -46.08 -15.19
N ILE A 974 6.66 -45.21 -15.09
CA ILE A 974 7.05 -44.29 -16.16
C ILE A 974 8.05 -44.98 -17.11
N PRO A 975 7.80 -45.03 -18.43
CA PRO A 975 8.71 -45.68 -19.38
C PRO A 975 10.09 -45.00 -19.46
N ALA A 976 11.17 -45.79 -19.43
CA ALA A 976 12.55 -45.29 -19.48
C ALA A 976 12.95 -44.68 -20.84
N GLU A 977 12.32 -45.10 -21.94
CA GLU A 977 12.59 -44.62 -23.30
C GLU A 977 12.25 -43.12 -23.47
N ASP A 978 11.20 -42.66 -22.79
CA ASP A 978 10.77 -41.26 -22.79
C ASP A 978 11.75 -40.37 -21.98
N GLU A 979 12.32 -40.91 -20.90
CA GLU A 979 13.33 -40.21 -20.08
C GLU A 979 14.65 -40.05 -20.84
N ILE A 980 15.11 -41.11 -21.51
CA ILE A 980 16.34 -41.09 -22.33
C ILE A 980 16.20 -40.09 -23.48
N SER A 981 15.05 -40.06 -24.17
CA SER A 981 14.80 -39.14 -25.29
C SER A 981 14.82 -37.67 -24.85
N ARG A 982 14.29 -37.38 -23.65
CA ARG A 982 14.36 -36.03 -23.05
C ARG A 982 15.79 -35.64 -22.68
N LEU A 983 16.53 -36.53 -22.00
CA LEU A 983 17.92 -36.25 -21.60
C LEU A 983 18.82 -36.02 -22.82
N ALA A 984 18.63 -36.80 -23.89
CA ALA A 984 19.33 -36.60 -25.16
C ALA A 984 18.96 -35.26 -25.81
N SER A 985 17.69 -34.83 -25.72
CA SER A 985 17.24 -33.53 -26.23
C SER A 985 17.82 -32.37 -25.42
N SER A 986 17.82 -32.46 -24.09
CA SER A 986 18.45 -31.45 -23.22
C SER A 986 19.96 -31.36 -23.45
N TYR A 987 20.65 -32.48 -23.70
CA TYR A 987 22.07 -32.44 -24.08
C TYR A 987 22.29 -31.78 -25.44
N ARG A 988 21.38 -31.99 -26.41
CA ARG A 988 21.40 -31.25 -27.70
C ARG A 988 21.22 -29.75 -27.51
N GLU A 989 20.31 -29.34 -26.64
CA GLU A 989 20.11 -27.91 -26.32
C GLU A 989 21.39 -27.28 -25.75
N ILE A 990 22.13 -28.01 -24.89
CA ILE A 990 23.41 -27.55 -24.33
C ILE A 990 24.46 -27.34 -25.43
N ILE A 991 24.65 -28.30 -26.34
CA ILE A 991 25.65 -28.17 -27.42
C ILE A 991 25.27 -27.12 -28.48
N CYS A 992 23.98 -26.76 -28.58
CA CYS A 992 23.49 -25.68 -29.44
C CYS A 992 23.76 -24.28 -28.86
N LEU A 993 24.19 -24.15 -27.60
CA LEU A 993 24.66 -22.89 -27.05
C LEU A 993 25.97 -22.44 -27.74
N SER A 994 26.24 -21.13 -27.69
CA SER A 994 27.52 -20.55 -28.10
C SER A 994 28.67 -21.21 -27.32
N LYS A 995 29.88 -21.31 -27.89
CA LYS A 995 31.02 -21.89 -27.18
C LYS A 995 31.31 -21.12 -25.87
N GLU A 996 31.00 -19.82 -25.80
CA GLU A 996 31.07 -19.00 -24.58
C GLU A 996 30.03 -19.31 -23.50
N ASP A 997 28.88 -19.88 -23.85
CA ASP A 997 27.81 -20.14 -22.87
C ASP A 997 27.77 -21.60 -22.40
N ARG A 998 28.40 -22.53 -23.13
CA ARG A 998 28.36 -23.98 -22.85
C ARG A 998 28.91 -24.36 -21.49
N PHE A 999 29.94 -23.68 -20.98
CA PHE A 999 30.47 -24.01 -19.66
C PHE A 999 29.60 -23.46 -18.52
N LYS A 1000 28.71 -22.50 -18.79
CA LYS A 1000 27.83 -21.87 -17.79
C LYS A 1000 26.73 -22.80 -17.28
N VAL A 1001 26.36 -23.80 -18.10
CA VAL A 1001 25.33 -24.79 -17.77
C VAL A 1001 25.88 -26.00 -16.99
N LEU A 1002 27.19 -26.06 -16.74
CA LEU A 1002 27.77 -27.10 -15.91
C LEU A 1002 27.34 -26.91 -14.46
N PRO A 1003 26.98 -27.99 -13.75
CA PRO A 1003 26.71 -27.92 -12.32
C PRO A 1003 27.98 -27.59 -11.53
N ASP A 1004 27.83 -26.94 -10.38
CA ASP A 1004 28.94 -26.45 -9.54
C ASP A 1004 29.90 -27.57 -9.09
N VAL A 1005 29.42 -28.81 -9.04
CA VAL A 1005 30.21 -30.00 -8.73
C VAL A 1005 31.23 -30.31 -9.83
N VAL A 1006 30.92 -29.94 -11.08
CA VAL A 1006 31.77 -30.16 -12.26
C VAL A 1006 32.65 -28.94 -12.53
N CYS A 1007 32.09 -27.73 -12.43
CA CYS A 1007 32.87 -26.49 -12.55
C CYS A 1007 32.28 -25.39 -11.66
N LYS A 1008 33.06 -24.93 -10.67
CA LYS A 1008 32.67 -23.82 -9.79
C LYS A 1008 32.84 -22.43 -10.46
N HIS A 1009 33.66 -22.35 -11.50
CA HIS A 1009 34.07 -21.09 -12.12
C HIS A 1009 33.31 -20.83 -13.44
N ARG A 1010 31.97 -20.82 -13.34
CA ARG A 1010 31.05 -20.74 -14.48
C ARG A 1010 30.79 -19.33 -15.02
N GLU A 1011 31.44 -18.31 -14.46
CA GLU A 1011 31.16 -16.90 -14.79
C GLU A 1011 32.20 -16.27 -15.72
N ASN A 1012 33.43 -16.81 -15.76
CA ASN A 1012 34.55 -16.24 -16.51
C ASN A 1012 35.30 -17.35 -17.26
N VAL A 1013 35.52 -17.16 -18.56
CA VAL A 1013 36.20 -18.14 -19.43
C VAL A 1013 37.65 -18.37 -19.01
N GLY A 1014 38.39 -17.33 -18.65
CA GLY A 1014 39.75 -17.45 -18.12
C GLY A 1014 39.79 -18.35 -16.89
N SER A 1015 38.93 -18.10 -15.90
CA SER A 1015 38.82 -18.95 -14.71
C SER A 1015 38.42 -20.39 -15.03
N PHE A 1016 37.48 -20.61 -15.95
CA PHE A 1016 37.10 -21.95 -16.43
C PHE A 1016 38.29 -22.69 -17.06
N VAL A 1017 39.03 -22.02 -17.95
CA VAL A 1017 40.17 -22.59 -18.66
C VAL A 1017 41.29 -22.94 -17.68
N ILE A 1018 41.64 -22.03 -16.76
CA ILE A 1018 42.67 -22.29 -15.74
C ILE A 1018 42.27 -23.45 -14.83
N HIS A 1019 41.01 -23.52 -14.41
CA HIS A 1019 40.52 -24.64 -13.60
C HIS A 1019 40.60 -25.97 -14.36
N SER A 1020 40.27 -25.96 -15.66
CA SER A 1020 40.34 -27.15 -16.53
C SER A 1020 41.78 -27.66 -16.66
N ILE A 1021 42.73 -26.75 -16.87
CA ILE A 1021 44.16 -27.06 -16.96
C ILE A 1021 44.69 -27.57 -15.64
N TYR A 1022 44.34 -26.89 -14.54
CA TYR A 1022 44.70 -27.32 -13.19
C TYR A 1022 44.23 -28.75 -12.93
N PHE A 1023 42.97 -29.07 -13.23
CA PHE A 1023 42.42 -30.41 -13.09
C PHE A 1023 43.22 -31.44 -13.91
N CYS A 1024 43.58 -31.12 -15.16
CA CYS A 1024 44.38 -31.99 -16.00
C CYS A 1024 45.79 -32.21 -15.42
N LEU A 1025 46.46 -31.13 -15.00
CA LEU A 1025 47.79 -31.17 -14.38
C LEU A 1025 47.79 -31.97 -13.08
N GLU A 1026 46.77 -31.84 -12.24
CA GLU A 1026 46.63 -32.62 -11.02
C GLU A 1026 46.56 -34.14 -11.33
N LYS A 1027 45.82 -34.54 -12.36
CA LYS A 1027 45.76 -35.95 -12.81
C LYS A 1027 47.12 -36.44 -13.33
N ILE A 1028 47.82 -35.61 -14.09
CA ILE A 1028 49.16 -35.92 -14.62
C ILE A 1028 50.16 -36.06 -13.48
N LEU A 1029 50.17 -35.13 -12.51
CA LEU A 1029 51.05 -35.17 -11.34
C LEU A 1029 50.84 -36.43 -10.50
N ARG A 1030 49.60 -36.87 -10.29
CA ARG A 1030 49.30 -38.15 -9.60
C ARG A 1030 49.90 -39.38 -10.29
N LYS A 1031 50.25 -39.28 -11.58
CA LYS A 1031 50.86 -40.35 -12.38
C LYS A 1031 52.31 -40.05 -12.77
N ILE A 1032 52.89 -38.96 -12.27
CA ILE A 1032 54.18 -38.44 -12.72
C ILE A 1032 55.33 -39.44 -12.56
N LYS A 1033 55.30 -40.27 -11.50
CA LYS A 1033 56.30 -41.34 -11.29
C LYS A 1033 56.35 -42.36 -12.45
N THR A 1034 55.22 -42.61 -13.10
CA THR A 1034 55.13 -43.49 -14.28
C THR A 1034 55.58 -42.78 -15.56
N LEU A 1035 55.51 -41.44 -15.57
CA LEU A 1035 55.78 -40.58 -16.73
C LEU A 1035 57.21 -40.02 -16.77
N LYS A 1036 58.06 -40.33 -15.77
CA LYS A 1036 59.41 -39.75 -15.52
C LYS A 1036 60.43 -39.84 -16.68
N LEU A 1037 60.10 -40.44 -17.82
CA LEU A 1037 60.98 -40.65 -18.97
C LEU A 1037 60.58 -39.88 -20.24
N LEU A 1038 59.58 -38.99 -20.16
CA LEU A 1038 59.10 -38.25 -21.34
C LEU A 1038 59.94 -36.99 -21.61
N PRO A 1039 60.34 -36.74 -22.88
CA PRO A 1039 60.80 -35.43 -23.34
C PRO A 1039 59.77 -34.31 -23.07
N GLU A 1040 60.20 -33.05 -23.12
CA GLU A 1040 59.36 -31.86 -22.90
C GLU A 1040 58.11 -31.84 -23.78
N ASP A 1041 58.27 -32.05 -25.09
CA ASP A 1041 57.19 -32.07 -26.07
C ASP A 1041 56.10 -33.11 -25.71
N ASN A 1042 56.53 -34.30 -25.28
CA ASN A 1042 55.61 -35.37 -24.88
C ASN A 1042 54.83 -35.06 -23.59
N LYS A 1043 55.34 -34.16 -22.73
CA LYS A 1043 54.62 -33.71 -21.52
C LYS A 1043 53.53 -32.71 -21.88
N THR A 1044 53.80 -31.86 -22.86
CA THR A 1044 52.82 -30.89 -23.34
C THR A 1044 51.73 -31.58 -24.16
N ASP A 1045 52.07 -32.54 -25.01
CA ASP A 1045 51.11 -33.42 -25.71
C ASP A 1045 50.16 -34.11 -24.72
N LEU A 1046 50.68 -34.59 -23.59
CA LEU A 1046 49.87 -35.25 -22.56
C LEU A 1046 48.85 -34.28 -21.93
N ILE A 1047 49.22 -33.02 -21.71
CA ILE A 1047 48.31 -31.99 -21.20
C ILE A 1047 47.27 -31.66 -22.26
N GLN A 1048 47.67 -31.49 -23.52
CA GLN A 1048 46.75 -31.21 -24.62
C GLN A 1048 45.71 -32.33 -24.76
N ILE A 1049 46.14 -33.60 -24.85
CA ILE A 1049 45.23 -34.75 -24.96
C ILE A 1049 44.26 -34.83 -23.78
N THR A 1050 44.73 -34.57 -22.56
CA THR A 1050 43.90 -34.64 -21.36
C THR A 1050 42.88 -33.50 -21.33
N LEU A 1051 43.29 -32.29 -21.71
CA LEU A 1051 42.42 -31.12 -21.78
C LEU A 1051 41.37 -31.27 -22.88
N GLU A 1052 41.77 -31.78 -24.06
CA GLU A 1052 40.86 -32.09 -25.15
C GLU A 1052 39.82 -33.14 -24.76
N ALA A 1053 40.23 -34.22 -24.11
CA ALA A 1053 39.30 -35.25 -23.65
C ALA A 1053 38.24 -34.69 -22.69
N TYR A 1054 38.63 -33.74 -21.83
CA TYR A 1054 37.71 -33.05 -20.93
C TYR A 1054 36.75 -32.13 -21.69
N LEU A 1055 37.27 -31.26 -22.55
CA LEU A 1055 36.50 -30.23 -23.25
C LEU A 1055 35.64 -30.77 -24.39
N LYS A 1056 35.99 -31.92 -24.98
CA LYS A 1056 35.23 -32.54 -26.08
C LYS A 1056 33.80 -32.91 -25.69
N THR A 1057 33.55 -33.16 -24.40
CA THR A 1057 32.20 -33.41 -23.88
C THR A 1057 31.25 -32.22 -24.02
N LEU A 1058 31.79 -31.02 -24.27
CA LEU A 1058 31.07 -29.77 -24.53
C LEU A 1058 31.26 -29.29 -25.97
N ASN A 1059 31.78 -30.14 -26.85
CA ASN A 1059 31.99 -29.86 -28.26
C ASN A 1059 32.89 -28.64 -28.53
N TYR A 1060 33.91 -28.42 -27.70
CA TYR A 1060 35.02 -27.55 -28.07
C TYR A 1060 35.95 -28.31 -29.02
N GLU A 1061 36.17 -27.76 -30.21
CA GLU A 1061 37.03 -28.33 -31.26
C GLU A 1061 38.33 -27.53 -31.36
N ASN A 1062 39.43 -28.21 -31.66
CA ASN A 1062 40.71 -27.57 -31.96
C ASN A 1062 40.92 -27.58 -33.47
N ASP A 1063 40.86 -26.42 -34.11
CA ASP A 1063 40.93 -26.30 -35.57
C ASP A 1063 42.36 -26.41 -36.13
N LYS A 1064 43.39 -26.48 -35.29
CA LYS A 1064 44.81 -26.42 -35.73
C LYS A 1064 45.74 -27.32 -34.92
N ASP A 1065 45.55 -28.63 -35.01
CA ASP A 1065 46.59 -29.57 -34.63
C ASP A 1065 47.77 -29.45 -35.61
N GLN A 1066 48.87 -28.81 -35.20
CA GLN A 1066 50.08 -28.83 -36.02
C GLN A 1066 50.83 -30.16 -35.80
N PRO A 1067 50.98 -31.02 -36.84
CA PRO A 1067 51.79 -32.21 -36.72
C PRO A 1067 53.27 -31.83 -36.53
N HIS A 1068 53.97 -32.51 -35.60
CA HIS A 1068 55.39 -32.32 -35.21
C HIS A 1068 56.44 -32.61 -36.32
N ARG A 1069 56.19 -32.30 -37.60
CA ARG A 1069 57.04 -32.72 -38.73
C ARG A 1069 58.01 -31.66 -39.27
N GLY A 1070 58.06 -30.45 -38.70
CA GLY A 1070 58.98 -29.40 -39.12
C GLY A 1070 60.30 -29.38 -38.34
N LEU A 1071 61.42 -29.72 -38.99
CA LEU A 1071 62.76 -29.41 -38.45
C LEU A 1071 63.09 -27.96 -38.75
N SER A 1072 63.56 -27.21 -37.74
CA SER A 1072 64.13 -25.87 -37.97
C SER A 1072 65.38 -25.94 -38.85
N SER A 1073 65.75 -24.83 -39.49
CA SER A 1073 66.99 -24.68 -40.29
C SER A 1073 68.28 -25.03 -39.53
N SER A 1074 68.20 -25.18 -38.20
CA SER A 1074 69.29 -25.58 -37.30
C SER A 1074 69.31 -27.08 -36.93
N LYS A 1075 68.45 -27.92 -37.52
CA LYS A 1075 68.25 -29.34 -37.16
C LYS A 1075 67.81 -29.60 -35.71
N LYS A 1076 67.37 -28.58 -34.98
CA LYS A 1076 66.70 -28.74 -33.68
C LYS A 1076 65.21 -29.02 -33.90
N GLN A 1077 64.65 -29.98 -33.15
CA GLN A 1077 63.21 -30.24 -33.08
C GLN A 1077 62.49 -28.95 -32.68
N ALA A 1078 61.38 -28.64 -33.35
CA ALA A 1078 60.51 -27.53 -33.00
C ALA A 1078 59.70 -27.91 -31.75
N GLY A 1079 60.35 -27.90 -30.60
CA GLY A 1079 59.70 -28.12 -29.31
C GLY A 1079 59.08 -26.81 -28.82
N GLU A 1080 57.93 -26.43 -29.39
CA GLU A 1080 57.14 -25.28 -28.95
C GLU A 1080 55.66 -25.57 -29.24
N LEU A 1081 54.85 -25.73 -28.19
CA LEU A 1081 53.40 -25.94 -28.34
C LEU A 1081 52.71 -24.61 -28.58
N ASP A 1082 52.13 -24.45 -29.78
CA ASP A 1082 51.31 -23.30 -30.17
C ASP A 1082 49.83 -23.73 -30.21
N PHE A 1083 49.24 -23.97 -29.03
CA PHE A 1083 47.88 -24.48 -28.91
C PHE A 1083 46.86 -23.34 -28.71
N VAL A 1084 45.68 -23.44 -29.32
CA VAL A 1084 44.65 -22.39 -29.30
C VAL A 1084 43.26 -23.00 -29.07
N LEU A 1085 42.55 -22.53 -28.04
CA LEU A 1085 41.14 -22.84 -27.80
C LEU A 1085 40.27 -21.69 -28.32
N ASP A 1086 39.29 -22.02 -29.16
CA ASP A 1086 38.35 -21.04 -29.72
C ASP A 1086 37.02 -21.03 -28.95
N PHE A 1087 36.58 -19.82 -28.57
CA PHE A 1087 35.34 -19.54 -27.85
C PHE A 1087 34.35 -18.71 -28.71
N ASP A 1088 34.45 -18.74 -30.03
CA ASP A 1088 33.67 -17.96 -31.00
C ASP A 1088 34.07 -16.47 -31.08
N THR A 1089 34.04 -15.70 -29.98
CA THR A 1089 34.39 -14.25 -30.06
C THR A 1089 35.85 -13.93 -29.73
N TYR A 1090 36.57 -14.85 -29.08
CA TYR A 1090 38.00 -14.76 -28.87
C TYR A 1090 38.61 -16.16 -28.70
N SER A 1091 39.94 -16.21 -28.81
CA SER A 1091 40.70 -17.44 -28.63
C SER A 1091 41.67 -17.34 -27.45
N VAL A 1092 41.83 -18.42 -26.70
CA VAL A 1092 42.86 -18.56 -25.67
C VAL A 1092 44.11 -19.18 -26.27
N VAL A 1093 45.25 -18.56 -26.06
CA VAL A 1093 46.54 -19.06 -26.56
C VAL A 1093 47.36 -19.66 -25.44
N PHE A 1094 47.98 -20.78 -25.73
CA PHE A 1094 48.87 -21.50 -24.85
C PHE A 1094 50.28 -21.45 -25.42
N GLU A 1095 51.22 -21.09 -24.57
CA GLU A 1095 52.64 -21.23 -24.82
C GLU A 1095 53.22 -22.06 -23.68
N ALA A 1096 54.04 -23.06 -24.01
CA ALA A 1096 54.66 -23.94 -23.03
C ALA A 1096 56.18 -23.82 -23.10
N VAL A 1097 56.85 -23.79 -21.93
CA VAL A 1097 58.31 -23.68 -21.86
C VAL A 1097 58.85 -24.33 -20.60
N ARG A 1098 59.95 -25.07 -20.73
CA ARG A 1098 60.78 -25.52 -19.61
C ARG A 1098 61.47 -24.34 -18.94
N CYS A 1099 61.24 -24.22 -17.64
CA CYS A 1099 61.74 -23.13 -16.82
C CYS A 1099 62.53 -23.68 -15.64
N ASP A 1100 63.86 -23.56 -15.71
CA ASP A 1100 64.77 -23.79 -14.58
C ASP A 1100 65.00 -22.51 -13.77
N SER A 1101 65.05 -21.35 -14.44
CA SER A 1101 65.18 -20.01 -13.87
C SER A 1101 64.64 -18.95 -14.84
N PHE A 1102 64.38 -17.73 -14.36
CA PHE A 1102 64.01 -16.63 -15.25
C PHE A 1102 65.24 -16.14 -16.04
N ASN A 1103 65.38 -16.66 -17.26
CA ASN A 1103 66.49 -16.41 -18.17
C ASN A 1103 66.00 -15.76 -19.49
N GLN A 1104 66.93 -15.48 -20.41
CA GLN A 1104 66.60 -14.86 -21.70
C GLN A 1104 65.67 -15.74 -22.56
N ASN A 1105 65.64 -17.05 -22.35
CA ASN A 1105 64.76 -17.97 -23.07
C ASN A 1105 63.31 -17.85 -22.58
N VAL A 1106 63.08 -17.94 -21.28
CA VAL A 1106 61.75 -17.75 -20.66
C VAL A 1106 61.16 -16.38 -21.04
N ARG A 1107 61.99 -15.33 -21.03
CA ARG A 1107 61.57 -13.99 -21.49
C ARG A 1107 61.14 -13.98 -22.97
N LYS A 1108 61.80 -14.73 -23.85
CA LYS A 1108 61.41 -14.84 -25.27
C LYS A 1108 60.06 -15.55 -25.43
N HIS A 1109 59.83 -16.66 -24.74
CA HIS A 1109 58.55 -17.39 -24.79
C HIS A 1109 57.38 -16.53 -24.25
N ILE A 1110 57.58 -15.83 -23.13
CA ILE A 1110 56.56 -14.90 -22.60
C ILE A 1110 56.21 -13.82 -23.63
N LEU A 1111 57.18 -13.30 -24.39
CA LEU A 1111 56.92 -12.27 -25.40
C LEU A 1111 56.36 -12.84 -26.72
N LYS A 1112 56.65 -14.11 -27.03
CA LYS A 1112 56.18 -14.80 -28.24
C LYS A 1112 54.66 -14.79 -28.36
N ILE A 1113 53.95 -14.96 -27.24
CA ILE A 1113 52.47 -15.01 -27.23
C ILE A 1113 51.80 -13.71 -27.70
N PHE A 1114 52.49 -12.57 -27.64
CA PHE A 1114 51.96 -11.27 -28.11
C PHE A 1114 52.15 -11.04 -29.61
N HIS A 1115 52.90 -11.90 -30.30
CA HIS A 1115 53.01 -11.87 -31.77
C HIS A 1115 51.84 -12.57 -32.46
N TYR A 1116 50.95 -13.21 -31.69
CA TYR A 1116 49.68 -13.70 -32.17
C TYR A 1116 48.66 -12.57 -32.32
N ASP A 1117 47.59 -12.80 -33.10
CA ASP A 1117 46.56 -11.80 -33.42
C ASP A 1117 46.13 -10.94 -32.21
N SER A 1118 46.11 -9.62 -32.41
CA SER A 1118 45.69 -8.58 -31.47
C SER A 1118 44.23 -8.71 -30.96
N SER A 1119 43.38 -9.52 -31.60
CA SER A 1119 42.00 -9.79 -31.17
C SER A 1119 41.89 -10.66 -29.90
N LYS A 1120 43.01 -11.24 -29.44
CA LYS A 1120 43.06 -12.24 -28.37
C LYS A 1120 43.03 -11.58 -26.99
N ARG A 1121 42.18 -12.09 -26.10
CA ARG A 1121 41.93 -11.49 -24.77
C ARG A 1121 42.47 -12.28 -23.59
N ILE A 1122 42.86 -13.55 -23.79
CA ILE A 1122 43.37 -14.42 -22.73
C ILE A 1122 44.60 -15.19 -23.22
N PHE A 1123 45.70 -15.06 -22.46
CA PHE A 1123 46.95 -15.77 -22.70
C PHE A 1123 47.29 -16.67 -21.53
N VAL A 1124 47.89 -17.82 -21.82
CA VAL A 1124 48.34 -18.78 -20.81
C VAL A 1124 49.75 -19.26 -21.12
N ASN A 1125 50.64 -19.12 -20.15
CA ASN A 1125 51.99 -19.69 -20.16
C ASN A 1125 52.06 -20.89 -19.22
N LEU A 1126 52.42 -22.05 -19.76
CA LEU A 1126 52.71 -23.27 -19.01
C LEU A 1126 54.22 -23.40 -18.81
N LEU A 1127 54.67 -23.22 -17.58
CA LEU A 1127 56.08 -23.22 -17.20
C LEU A 1127 56.42 -24.52 -16.47
N TYR A 1128 57.25 -25.39 -17.06
CA TYR A 1128 57.62 -26.67 -16.43
C TYR A 1128 58.91 -26.54 -15.63
N TYR A 1129 58.84 -26.80 -14.33
CA TYR A 1129 60.00 -26.85 -13.44
C TYR A 1129 60.51 -28.28 -13.29
N GLU A 1130 61.80 -28.47 -13.56
CA GLU A 1130 62.50 -29.76 -13.46
C GLU A 1130 63.70 -29.71 -12.49
N GLY A 1131 63.83 -28.66 -11.69
CA GLY A 1131 64.90 -28.54 -10.70
C GLY A 1131 64.63 -29.30 -9.39
N ASN A 1132 65.42 -29.00 -8.35
CA ASN A 1132 65.22 -29.57 -7.03
C ASN A 1132 63.96 -29.01 -6.37
N ASN A 1133 63.15 -29.87 -5.73
CA ASN A 1133 61.90 -29.44 -5.08
C ASN A 1133 62.11 -28.34 -4.03
N SER A 1134 63.26 -28.30 -3.34
CA SER A 1134 63.61 -27.27 -2.35
C SER A 1134 63.64 -25.87 -2.95
N ASP A 1135 63.95 -25.75 -4.23
CA ASP A 1135 64.20 -24.46 -4.89
C ASP A 1135 62.97 -23.99 -5.69
N PHE A 1136 61.90 -24.79 -5.76
CA PHE A 1136 60.69 -24.49 -6.54
C PHE A 1136 60.04 -23.17 -6.13
N LEU A 1137 59.86 -22.93 -4.83
CA LEU A 1137 59.25 -21.70 -4.32
C LEU A 1137 60.14 -20.47 -4.60
N ASN A 1138 61.46 -20.61 -4.45
CA ASN A 1138 62.40 -19.53 -4.75
C ASN A 1138 62.32 -19.14 -6.24
N HIS A 1139 62.24 -20.12 -7.15
CA HIS A 1139 62.09 -19.86 -8.57
C HIS A 1139 60.72 -19.28 -8.91
N TRP A 1140 59.66 -19.69 -8.22
CA TRP A 1140 58.33 -19.09 -8.36
C TRP A 1140 58.33 -17.60 -7.99
N GLU A 1141 58.97 -17.23 -6.88
CA GLU A 1141 59.10 -15.83 -6.46
C GLU A 1141 59.87 -14.99 -7.50
N ILE A 1142 60.97 -15.54 -8.04
CA ILE A 1142 61.75 -14.88 -9.10
C ILE A 1142 60.91 -14.67 -10.35
N ILE A 1143 60.16 -15.69 -10.80
CA ILE A 1143 59.27 -15.59 -11.97
C ILE A 1143 58.18 -14.54 -11.71
N THR A 1144 57.56 -14.57 -10.54
CA THR A 1144 56.50 -13.62 -10.15
C THR A 1144 57.01 -12.19 -10.19
N GLN A 1145 58.16 -11.91 -9.55
CA GLN A 1145 58.74 -10.55 -9.53
C GLN A 1145 59.09 -10.06 -10.93
N LYS A 1146 59.77 -10.89 -11.74
CA LYS A 1146 60.26 -10.45 -13.04
C LYS A 1146 59.18 -10.35 -14.11
N THR A 1147 58.12 -11.15 -14.05
CA THR A 1147 56.97 -11.04 -14.97
C THR A 1147 56.06 -9.86 -14.63
N SER A 1148 56.01 -9.45 -13.36
CA SER A 1148 55.21 -8.31 -12.89
C SER A 1148 55.88 -6.95 -13.16
N ASN A 1149 57.21 -6.93 -13.33
CA ASN A 1149 57.98 -5.70 -13.50
C ASN A 1149 58.16 -5.33 -14.97
N ASN A 1150 57.52 -4.24 -15.40
CA ASN A 1150 57.60 -3.72 -16.78
C ASN A 1150 59.03 -3.29 -17.21
N SER A 1151 60.00 -3.22 -16.29
CA SER A 1151 61.42 -2.98 -16.63
C SER A 1151 62.19 -4.27 -16.96
N ASP A 1152 61.81 -5.41 -16.36
CA ASP A 1152 62.43 -6.71 -16.59
C ASP A 1152 61.86 -7.41 -17.83
N VAL A 1153 60.57 -7.23 -18.12
CA VAL A 1153 59.89 -7.63 -19.36
C VAL A 1153 59.29 -6.40 -20.02
N VAL A 1154 59.89 -5.98 -21.13
CA VAL A 1154 59.37 -4.87 -21.95
C VAL A 1154 58.25 -5.43 -22.84
N TYR A 1155 57.01 -5.39 -22.32
CA TYR A 1155 55.83 -5.78 -23.08
C TYR A 1155 55.57 -4.82 -24.26
N PRO A 1156 54.92 -5.28 -25.35
CA PRO A 1156 54.58 -4.43 -26.49
C PRO A 1156 53.70 -3.22 -26.12
N HIS A 1157 53.68 -2.20 -26.98
CA HIS A 1157 52.86 -0.99 -26.77
C HIS A 1157 51.37 -1.37 -26.61
N ASN A 1158 50.70 -0.83 -25.60
CA ASN A 1158 49.31 -1.13 -25.20
C ASN A 1158 49.09 -2.50 -24.51
N PHE A 1159 50.16 -3.16 -24.04
CA PHE A 1159 50.07 -4.38 -23.25
C PHE A 1159 50.92 -4.31 -21.97
N LYS A 1160 51.11 -3.12 -21.38
CA LYS A 1160 51.84 -3.02 -20.10
C LYS A 1160 51.09 -3.79 -19.02
N CYS A 1161 51.83 -4.48 -18.15
CA CYS A 1161 51.24 -5.13 -16.98
C CYS A 1161 50.75 -4.05 -16.01
N LEU A 1162 49.45 -4.09 -15.67
CA LEU A 1162 48.77 -3.16 -14.76
C LEU A 1162 48.66 -3.73 -13.35
N SER A 1163 48.35 -5.02 -13.25
CA SER A 1163 48.21 -5.71 -11.97
C SER A 1163 48.67 -7.15 -12.05
N CYS A 1164 49.11 -7.68 -10.92
CA CYS A 1164 49.56 -9.06 -10.78
C CYS A 1164 48.99 -9.65 -9.49
N LYS A 1165 48.41 -10.84 -9.56
CA LYS A 1165 47.82 -11.56 -8.43
C LYS A 1165 48.24 -13.04 -8.46
N ASP A 1166 48.87 -13.51 -7.39
CA ASP A 1166 49.06 -14.94 -7.17
C ASP A 1166 47.72 -15.56 -6.74
N ILE A 1167 47.19 -16.46 -7.57
CA ILE A 1167 45.92 -17.16 -7.35
C ILE A 1167 46.12 -18.64 -7.00
N SER A 1168 47.34 -19.05 -6.64
CA SER A 1168 47.67 -20.45 -6.31
C SER A 1168 46.82 -21.02 -5.17
N ASN A 1169 46.41 -20.17 -4.21
CA ASN A 1169 45.58 -20.57 -3.07
C ASN A 1169 44.17 -21.00 -3.48
N GLU A 1170 43.69 -20.58 -4.66
CA GLU A 1170 42.36 -20.96 -5.18
C GLU A 1170 42.33 -22.44 -5.61
N PHE A 1171 43.49 -23.06 -5.83
CA PHE A 1171 43.60 -24.40 -6.41
C PHE A 1171 44.15 -25.48 -5.44
N GLY A 1172 44.88 -25.11 -4.38
CA GLY A 1172 45.17 -26.00 -3.24
C GLY A 1172 46.22 -27.11 -3.45
N ASN A 1173 47.13 -26.96 -4.42
CA ASN A 1173 48.23 -27.92 -4.67
C ASN A 1173 49.60 -27.23 -4.57
N ALA A 1174 50.51 -27.79 -3.77
CA ALA A 1174 51.83 -27.20 -3.52
C ALA A 1174 52.76 -27.23 -4.75
N SER A 1175 52.51 -28.12 -5.71
CA SER A 1175 53.33 -28.37 -6.89
C SER A 1175 52.87 -27.63 -8.13
N ILE A 1176 51.77 -26.87 -8.03
CA ILE A 1176 51.25 -26.02 -9.09
C ILE A 1176 51.08 -24.61 -8.51
N LYS A 1177 51.67 -23.62 -9.17
CA LYS A 1177 51.52 -22.21 -8.84
C LYS A 1177 50.93 -21.48 -10.03
N VAL A 1178 50.06 -20.50 -9.76
CA VAL A 1178 49.34 -19.77 -10.81
C VAL A 1178 49.36 -18.28 -10.52
N LEU A 1179 49.84 -17.51 -11.48
CA LEU A 1179 49.87 -16.06 -11.48
C LEU A 1179 48.88 -15.53 -12.50
N LYS A 1180 48.08 -14.54 -12.11
CA LYS A 1180 47.24 -13.79 -13.04
C LYS A 1180 47.79 -12.38 -13.18
N ASN A 1181 48.21 -12.03 -14.38
CA ASN A 1181 48.57 -10.68 -14.78
C ASN A 1181 47.42 -10.05 -15.56
N THR A 1182 47.07 -8.81 -15.25
CA THR A 1182 46.13 -8.02 -16.03
C THR A 1182 46.91 -6.95 -16.77
N HIS A 1183 46.79 -6.92 -18.09
CA HIS A 1183 47.48 -5.98 -18.96
C HIS A 1183 46.52 -4.89 -19.46
N GLU A 1184 47.08 -3.84 -20.05
CA GLU A 1184 46.33 -2.88 -20.87
C GLU A 1184 45.47 -3.61 -21.95
N ASN A 1185 44.35 -3.01 -22.37
CA ASN A 1185 43.31 -3.61 -23.26
C ASN A 1185 42.50 -4.78 -22.67
N GLU A 1186 42.36 -4.86 -21.35
CA GLU A 1186 41.60 -5.92 -20.66
C GLU A 1186 42.12 -7.34 -20.91
N LEU A 1187 43.40 -7.46 -21.31
CA LEU A 1187 44.02 -8.76 -21.56
C LEU A 1187 44.40 -9.44 -20.24
N GLU A 1188 43.93 -10.68 -20.07
CA GLU A 1188 44.30 -11.53 -18.95
C GLU A 1188 45.44 -12.47 -19.35
N PHE A 1189 46.55 -12.45 -18.63
CA PHE A 1189 47.70 -13.31 -18.89
C PHE A 1189 48.01 -14.16 -17.67
N TYR A 1190 47.86 -15.47 -17.82
CA TYR A 1190 48.10 -16.44 -16.77
C TYR A 1190 49.45 -17.10 -16.93
N HIS A 1191 50.21 -17.22 -15.84
CA HIS A 1191 51.45 -18.01 -15.78
C HIS A 1191 51.23 -19.17 -14.80
N ILE A 1192 51.23 -20.39 -15.32
CA ILE A 1192 51.08 -21.62 -14.54
C ILE A 1192 52.46 -22.26 -14.42
N PHE A 1193 53.01 -22.33 -13.22
CA PHE A 1193 54.30 -22.93 -12.92
C PHE A 1193 54.12 -24.28 -12.23
N VAL A 1194 54.59 -25.35 -12.87
CA VAL A 1194 54.31 -26.72 -12.46
C VAL A 1194 55.60 -27.45 -12.14
N ASN A 1195 55.71 -28.01 -10.94
CA ASN A 1195 56.82 -28.85 -10.54
C ASN A 1195 56.60 -30.31 -10.99
N LEU A 1196 57.28 -30.71 -12.06
CA LEU A 1196 57.23 -32.08 -12.58
C LEU A 1196 58.28 -33.01 -11.94
N SER A 1197 59.22 -32.46 -11.17
CA SER A 1197 60.17 -33.23 -10.35
C SER A 1197 59.57 -33.73 -9.03
N TYR A 1198 58.31 -33.37 -8.76
CA TYR A 1198 57.60 -33.75 -7.55
C TYR A 1198 57.46 -35.28 -7.46
N ALA A 1199 58.16 -35.89 -6.51
CA ALA A 1199 58.15 -37.33 -6.27
C ALA A 1199 57.74 -37.59 -4.82
N ASP A 1200 56.47 -37.28 -4.53
CA ASP A 1200 55.81 -37.26 -3.21
C ASP A 1200 56.39 -36.28 -2.18
#